data_AF-A0A395SLX0-F1
#
_entry.id   AF-A0A395SLX0-F1
#
_cell.length_a   1.000
_cell.length_b   1.000
_cell.length_c   1.000
_cell.angle_alpha   90.00
_cell.angle_beta   90.00
_cell.angle_gamma   90.00
#
_symmetry.space_group_name_H-M   'P 1'
#
loop_
_entity.id
_entity.type
_entity.pdbx_description
1 polymer ?
#
loop_
_entity_poly.entity_id
_entity_poly.type
_entity_poly.pdbx_seq_one_letter_code
_entity_poly.pdbx_strand_id
1 'polypeptide(L)'
;MDSSEMRDTAPQTSSERDAITADKKSFPHDEKNYADVEILKSEPARPLETAEDIVTNVIHVDDDPSMNPWTVRMFVVGIGLSAFGAVLQEIMYFKPQVVYVSVMFLTVLAETLGTGLSHIIPRKGAIGRLLNPHPWNRKEHTAAVLMASAASVSALSTEALSVQKLWYGGYPNQAAGIFITLSSQLIGYGIAGMMRGVLLYPTKMLYPANLPITTVMETLHKPKSETRKRFQIFWIVFVAIFVWEWFPEYIFPLLSAVSIFCLADRHNPVFTNLFGGSQGNEGMGFLSICFDWNYIAGFGSPLWMPLQTLVNSFIGYLGGIILSMGLYYSNIWRAQDFPFMAQLLYDGSSNSTNYVPYNETSIMNPDFTVNNKAVDEAGLPYLTATYVNYLITSNAGLTATLVHMLLWNYAEVSLGWSWITMTNLKKVFRPQTYIFWRQSGSRSEEEKTKLRDDPTIDPHYKLMLDYDEVPNSWYFLVFAASFIIGMVCLYVMKSTLPWWGFVMAVIFLAVFLVFFGAQYAITGFGFNLQPIFQMLAGYMFPGRPLANMYFTSYTYNALSQGFLLLRDLKLAQQNKLSPKATFTTQVIGCCMGALLNYVMMISIVDNQAPILKSAEGTNIWSGAQIQQFNTLAIAWSIAPKMFSIGARYQWVTIAFFIGFLAPLPFYFAHRFFPRMRIWSYLNTAIILWYLGELFVGLNASLTSYYILAALDGGTQVMVFIATFAVFGGSGNAVAFPEWAGNRINNYDYCLKGYSCKTIPYKSGPDGDILLDVVYPEETGGLPSTVLIHIHGGFLIVGDRYSFMPRWLVNAAVARNWIFVTPDYRLIPESTAHASLDDTIDAYNWVRSSLGDVTGHRIGAVLVAGSSAGGYLALSTANAVKEKPEGLLLIYGMLDAAGSRYTTPGTNIWGAPPFDTSSVLGQFPKRLENEDRKTISGYPPSENFQEDPRFSVASALHINALFPDYMTGVDGLSRNIVSKGVDTIPEEHRRLYPLSFGKLNEIPPTYLLHGKNDSAVTVDCSMVAEKKLRDAGVEVVGDFPEDAEHGFDSRIGDIDVEKASANGVDNIESLRNAIRFLESTSEK
;
A
#
# COMPACT_ATOMS: atom_id res chain seq x y z
N MET A 1 20.53 43.98 -71.00
CA MET A 1 19.64 44.88 -70.26
C MET A 1 20.17 44.89 -68.85
N ASP A 2 21.29 45.60 -68.67
CA ASP A 2 21.35 46.99 -68.14
C ASP A 2 21.26 46.95 -66.61
N SER A 3 22.15 47.52 -65.80
CA SER A 3 23.24 48.47 -66.02
C SER A 3 23.97 48.70 -64.67
N SER A 4 25.26 49.11 -64.76
CA SER A 4 26.01 50.05 -63.87
C SER A 4 26.09 49.79 -62.35
N GLU A 5 27.19 49.91 -61.60
CA GLU A 5 28.45 50.70 -61.66
C GLU A 5 29.33 50.18 -60.46
N MET A 6 30.62 49.82 -60.56
CA MET A 6 31.85 50.66 -60.48
C MET A 6 31.90 51.54 -59.20
N ARG A 7 32.91 51.56 -58.29
CA ARG A 7 34.38 51.69 -58.44
C ARG A 7 35.14 51.60 -57.07
N ASP A 8 36.37 51.08 -57.12
CA ASP A 8 37.67 51.60 -56.56
C ASP A 8 37.85 51.85 -55.03
N THR A 9 38.99 51.65 -54.34
CA THR A 9 40.43 51.56 -54.72
C THR A 9 41.33 51.12 -53.53
N ALA A 10 42.27 50.21 -53.80
CA ALA A 10 43.74 50.26 -53.54
C ALA A 10 44.41 50.38 -52.12
N PRO A 11 45.69 49.92 -51.98
CA PRO A 11 46.25 49.24 -50.77
C PRO A 11 47.61 49.83 -50.25
N GLN A 12 48.41 49.02 -49.50
CA GLN A 12 49.87 49.11 -49.12
C GLN A 12 50.15 49.28 -47.59
N THR A 13 51.18 48.77 -46.88
CA THR A 13 52.50 48.10 -47.11
C THR A 13 53.12 47.74 -45.71
N SER A 14 53.68 46.53 -45.46
CA SER A 14 55.11 46.09 -45.36
C SER A 14 56.00 46.48 -44.14
N SER A 15 56.65 45.47 -43.51
CA SER A 15 58.08 45.33 -43.07
C SER A 15 58.22 44.48 -41.77
N GLU A 16 58.87 43.28 -41.78
CA GLU A 16 60.31 42.95 -41.55
C GLU A 16 60.84 43.35 -40.14
N ARG A 17 61.48 42.55 -39.25
CA ARG A 17 62.51 41.47 -39.36
C ARG A 17 62.81 40.78 -37.98
N ASP A 18 63.34 39.54 -38.03
CA ASP A 18 64.38 38.84 -37.19
C ASP A 18 64.25 38.65 -35.65
N ALA A 19 64.69 37.61 -34.92
CA ALA A 19 65.26 36.25 -35.16
C ALA A 19 65.41 35.44 -33.82
N ILE A 20 65.15 34.12 -33.87
CA ILE A 20 65.76 32.94 -33.17
C ILE A 20 65.77 32.79 -31.61
N THR A 21 65.07 31.76 -31.09
CA THR A 21 65.61 30.57 -30.35
C THR A 21 64.50 29.55 -30.00
N ALA A 22 64.90 28.30 -29.74
CA ALA A 22 64.15 27.07 -30.04
C ALA A 22 63.25 26.48 -28.92
N ASP A 23 62.34 25.61 -29.38
CA ASP A 23 61.88 24.33 -28.79
C ASP A 23 60.55 24.29 -27.98
N LYS A 24 59.49 23.84 -28.67
CA LYS A 24 58.39 22.92 -28.25
C LYS A 24 57.24 23.04 -29.25
N LYS A 25 56.93 21.97 -29.98
CA LYS A 25 55.74 21.88 -30.86
C LYS A 25 54.46 21.89 -30.03
N SER A 26 53.88 23.07 -29.86
CA SER A 26 52.46 23.28 -29.54
C SER A 26 51.67 23.47 -30.85
N PHE A 27 50.58 22.73 -31.00
CA PHE A 27 49.59 22.97 -32.06
C PHE A 27 48.93 24.36 -31.85
N PRO A 28 48.60 25.12 -32.91
CA PRO A 28 48.10 26.48 -32.77
C PRO A 28 46.66 26.52 -32.26
N HIS A 29 46.41 27.36 -31.25
CA HIS A 29 45.10 27.90 -30.94
C HIS A 29 44.71 28.89 -32.05
N ASP A 30 43.72 28.54 -32.86
CA ASP A 30 42.98 29.51 -33.67
C ASP A 30 41.84 30.10 -32.80
N GLU A 31 42.13 31.23 -32.16
CA GLU A 31 41.11 32.17 -31.67
C GLU A 31 40.51 32.91 -32.87
N LYS A 32 39.56 32.26 -33.57
CA LYS A 32 38.64 32.89 -34.53
C LYS A 32 37.54 31.90 -34.92
N ASN A 33 36.65 31.59 -33.98
CA ASN A 33 35.33 31.00 -34.26
C ASN A 33 34.32 31.15 -33.11
N TYR A 34 34.50 32.14 -32.22
CA TYR A 34 33.63 32.37 -31.07
C TYR A 34 32.65 33.56 -31.23
N ALA A 35 32.35 33.98 -32.46
CA ALA A 35 31.50 35.14 -32.71
C ALA A 35 30.31 34.91 -33.69
N ASP A 36 30.00 33.67 -34.08
CA ASP A 36 28.86 33.36 -34.97
C ASP A 36 27.82 32.39 -34.33
N VAL A 37 27.67 32.42 -33.00
CA VAL A 37 26.56 31.72 -32.29
C VAL A 37 25.69 32.72 -31.50
N GLU A 38 25.61 33.96 -31.96
CA GLU A 38 24.58 34.89 -31.55
C GLU A 38 23.61 35.13 -32.72
N ILE A 39 22.34 34.83 -32.47
CA ILE A 39 21.16 35.15 -33.30
C ILE A 39 20.85 34.15 -34.43
N LEU A 40 20.50 32.91 -34.09
CA LEU A 40 19.41 32.21 -34.79
C LEU A 40 18.07 32.72 -34.22
N LYS A 41 17.60 33.83 -34.78
CA LYS A 41 16.21 34.27 -34.65
C LYS A 41 15.31 33.24 -35.34
N SER A 42 14.55 32.51 -34.52
CA SER A 42 13.19 32.03 -34.80
C SER A 42 12.88 31.67 -36.27
N GLU A 43 13.33 30.50 -36.72
CA GLU A 43 12.46 29.73 -37.61
C GLU A 43 11.25 29.28 -36.78
N PRO A 44 10.02 29.21 -37.36
CA PRO A 44 8.88 28.70 -36.64
C PRO A 44 9.22 27.28 -36.21
N ALA A 45 9.37 27.08 -34.89
CA ALA A 45 9.77 25.80 -34.31
C ALA A 45 8.87 24.71 -34.90
N ARG A 46 9.44 23.88 -35.77
CA ARG A 46 8.75 22.68 -36.24
C ARG A 46 8.34 21.90 -34.98
N PRO A 47 7.10 21.41 -34.88
CA PRO A 47 6.71 20.58 -33.75
C PRO A 47 7.72 19.43 -33.63
N LEU A 48 8.29 19.23 -32.44
CA LEU A 48 9.18 18.11 -32.18
C LEU A 48 8.33 16.83 -32.29
N GLU A 49 8.44 16.10 -33.40
CA GLU A 49 7.58 14.94 -33.69
C GLU A 49 8.32 13.62 -33.52
N THR A 50 9.66 13.61 -33.57
CA THR A 50 10.48 12.39 -33.59
C THR A 50 11.42 12.27 -32.39
N ALA A 51 11.86 11.05 -32.08
CA ALA A 51 12.90 10.82 -31.07
C ALA A 51 14.20 11.56 -31.42
N GLU A 52 14.53 11.68 -32.70
CA GLU A 52 15.70 12.44 -33.17
C GLU A 52 15.56 13.93 -32.86
N ASP A 53 14.38 14.54 -33.09
CA ASP A 53 14.11 15.94 -32.75
C ASP A 53 14.27 16.19 -31.25
N ILE A 54 13.80 15.27 -30.40
CA ILE A 54 13.90 15.38 -28.94
C ILE A 54 15.35 15.22 -28.48
N VAL A 55 16.06 14.19 -28.95
CA VAL A 55 17.43 13.88 -28.52
C VAL A 55 18.44 14.96 -28.96
N THR A 56 18.16 15.69 -30.04
CA THR A 56 19.04 16.73 -30.59
C THR A 56 18.70 18.14 -30.13
N ASN A 57 17.41 18.47 -29.91
CA ASN A 57 16.99 19.84 -29.56
C ASN A 57 16.65 20.02 -28.07
N VAL A 58 16.36 18.94 -27.32
CA VAL A 58 16.00 19.01 -25.88
C VAL A 58 17.19 18.71 -24.97
N ILE A 59 18.12 17.84 -25.41
CA ILE A 59 19.31 17.43 -24.65
C ILE A 59 20.56 17.94 -25.39
N HIS A 60 21.48 18.59 -24.69
CA HIS A 60 22.68 19.12 -25.33
C HIS A 60 23.72 18.03 -25.63
N VAL A 61 24.35 18.14 -26.81
CA VAL A 61 25.35 17.21 -27.33
C VAL A 61 26.76 17.76 -27.07
N ASP A 62 27.11 17.94 -25.80
CA ASP A 62 28.43 18.38 -25.31
C ASP A 62 29.00 17.41 -24.25
N ASP A 63 30.33 17.28 -24.18
CA ASP A 63 31.05 16.47 -23.18
C ASP A 63 32.44 17.04 -22.85
N ASP A 64 32.88 16.84 -21.60
CA ASP A 64 34.25 17.03 -21.14
C ASP A 64 34.81 15.70 -20.61
N PRO A 65 35.60 14.96 -21.42
CA PRO A 65 36.19 13.69 -21.02
C PRO A 65 37.14 13.75 -19.82
N SER A 66 37.65 14.93 -19.46
CA SER A 66 38.64 15.10 -18.37
C SER A 66 38.02 15.04 -16.97
N MET A 67 36.70 15.24 -16.85
CA MET A 67 36.01 15.17 -15.56
C MET A 67 36.08 13.77 -14.95
N ASN A 68 36.57 13.68 -13.72
CA ASN A 68 36.68 12.41 -12.99
C ASN A 68 35.39 12.10 -12.19
N PRO A 69 34.75 10.93 -12.39
CA PRO A 69 33.62 10.49 -11.57
C PRO A 69 34.04 9.81 -10.25
N TRP A 70 35.29 9.37 -10.12
CA TRP A 70 35.76 8.55 -9.02
C TRP A 70 36.27 9.38 -7.85
N THR A 71 35.41 9.63 -6.87
CA THR A 71 35.75 10.31 -5.62
C THR A 71 35.13 9.61 -4.42
N VAL A 72 35.70 9.83 -3.23
CA VAL A 72 35.11 9.29 -1.98
C VAL A 72 33.70 9.84 -1.75
N ARG A 73 33.44 11.11 -2.12
CA ARG A 73 32.12 11.71 -2.00
C ARG A 73 31.07 11.00 -2.85
N MET A 74 31.40 10.66 -4.10
CA MET A 74 30.49 9.93 -4.98
C MET A 74 30.05 8.61 -4.34
N PHE A 75 30.98 7.85 -3.76
CA PHE A 75 30.65 6.60 -3.05
C PHE A 75 29.83 6.85 -1.78
N VAL A 76 30.18 7.85 -0.96
CA VAL A 76 29.42 8.15 0.28
C VAL A 76 27.97 8.53 -0.04
N VAL A 77 27.77 9.44 -1.01
CA VAL A 77 26.44 9.87 -1.43
C VAL A 77 25.69 8.73 -2.10
N GLY A 78 26.33 8.03 -3.04
CA GLY A 78 25.72 6.91 -3.78
C GLY A 78 25.29 5.76 -2.87
N ILE A 79 26.16 5.30 -1.96
CA ILE A 79 25.87 4.22 -1.00
C ILE A 79 24.79 4.66 -0.01
N GLY A 80 24.87 5.88 0.53
CA GLY A 80 23.88 6.40 1.46
C GLY A 80 22.48 6.49 0.84
N LEU A 81 22.39 7.01 -0.39
CA LEU A 81 21.12 7.10 -1.12
C LEU A 81 20.63 5.73 -1.60
N SER A 82 21.53 4.80 -1.93
CA SER A 82 21.17 3.42 -2.25
C SER A 82 20.51 2.74 -1.05
N ALA A 83 21.07 2.94 0.15
CA ALA A 83 20.50 2.38 1.36
C ALA A 83 19.13 2.97 1.69
N PHE A 84 19.01 4.30 1.62
CA PHE A 84 17.75 5.00 1.80
C PHE A 84 16.67 4.53 0.81
N GLY A 85 16.99 4.51 -0.48
CA GLY A 85 16.04 4.16 -1.53
C GLY A 85 15.60 2.69 -1.46
N ALA A 86 16.52 1.76 -1.18
CA ALA A 86 16.21 0.34 -1.06
C ALA A 86 15.28 0.04 0.11
N VAL A 87 15.55 0.63 1.28
CA VAL A 87 14.72 0.44 2.49
C VAL A 87 13.33 1.04 2.28
N LEU A 88 13.28 2.27 1.78
CA LEU A 88 12.01 2.96 1.55
C LEU A 88 11.16 2.21 0.51
N GLN A 89 11.76 1.75 -0.58
CA GLN A 89 11.03 1.04 -1.63
C GLN A 89 10.46 -0.29 -1.16
N GLU A 90 11.18 -1.05 -0.32
CA GLU A 90 10.66 -2.29 0.24
C GLU A 90 9.49 -2.02 1.20
N ILE A 91 9.58 -0.97 2.04
CA ILE A 91 8.47 -0.58 2.93
C ILE A 91 7.23 -0.22 2.11
N MET A 92 7.40 0.59 1.06
CA MET A 92 6.30 1.03 0.20
C MET A 92 5.65 -0.12 -0.58
N TYR A 93 6.39 -1.21 -0.83
CA TYR A 93 5.84 -2.38 -1.50
C TYR A 93 4.78 -3.12 -0.67
N PHE A 94 4.90 -3.11 0.67
CA PHE A 94 3.92 -3.70 1.59
C PHE A 94 2.82 -2.71 2.04
N LYS A 95 2.72 -1.54 1.41
CA LYS A 95 1.63 -0.57 1.64
C LYS A 95 0.41 -0.89 0.79
N PRO A 96 -0.80 -0.44 1.19
CA PRO A 96 -2.00 -0.56 0.37
C PRO A 96 -1.84 0.02 -1.03
N GLN A 97 -1.09 1.11 -1.16
CA GLN A 97 -0.66 1.67 -2.44
C GLN A 97 0.85 1.67 -2.54
N VAL A 98 1.38 1.04 -3.59
CA VAL A 98 2.82 1.02 -3.85
C VAL A 98 3.25 2.37 -4.42
N VAL A 99 4.02 3.12 -3.64
CA VAL A 99 4.64 4.38 -4.09
C VAL A 99 6.10 4.10 -4.46
N TYR A 100 6.50 4.53 -5.66
CA TYR A 100 7.86 4.34 -6.15
C TYR A 100 8.77 5.49 -5.71
N VAL A 101 9.98 5.15 -5.26
CA VAL A 101 11.01 6.14 -4.94
C VAL A 101 11.45 6.85 -6.22
N SER A 102 11.19 8.15 -6.30
CA SER A 102 11.51 8.95 -7.48
C SER A 102 13.02 9.13 -7.67
N VAL A 103 13.53 8.70 -8.83
CA VAL A 103 14.94 8.96 -9.23
C VAL A 103 15.20 10.47 -9.33
N MET A 104 14.17 11.28 -9.60
CA MET A 104 14.30 12.73 -9.60
C MET A 104 14.54 13.30 -8.20
N PHE A 105 13.84 12.78 -7.21
CA PHE A 105 14.08 13.12 -5.82
C PHE A 105 15.52 12.76 -5.40
N LEU A 106 15.96 11.54 -5.72
CA LEU A 106 17.33 11.08 -5.46
C LEU A 106 18.37 11.95 -6.16
N THR A 107 18.08 12.46 -7.35
CA THR A 107 18.93 13.42 -8.08
C THR A 107 19.11 14.73 -7.33
N VAL A 108 18.02 15.38 -6.92
CA VAL A 108 18.11 16.65 -6.19
C VAL A 108 18.82 16.48 -4.84
N LEU A 109 18.57 15.36 -4.16
CA LEU A 109 19.21 15.05 -2.88
C LEU A 109 20.71 14.75 -3.06
N ALA A 110 21.10 14.02 -4.10
CA ALA A 110 22.49 13.74 -4.43
C ALA A 110 23.27 15.03 -4.72
N GLU A 111 22.68 16.00 -5.44
CA GLU A 111 23.29 17.31 -5.67
C GLU A 111 23.52 18.06 -4.35
N THR A 112 22.48 18.10 -3.50
CA THR A 112 22.52 18.82 -2.22
C THR A 112 23.61 18.25 -1.31
N LEU A 113 23.63 16.91 -1.15
CA LEU A 113 24.61 16.22 -0.31
C LEU A 113 26.03 16.30 -0.90
N GLY A 114 26.18 16.09 -2.21
CA GLY A 114 27.47 16.11 -2.90
C GLY A 114 28.12 17.50 -2.87
N THR A 115 27.34 18.54 -3.17
CA THR A 115 27.78 19.93 -3.07
C THR A 115 28.08 20.31 -1.62
N GLY A 116 27.25 19.89 -0.65
CA GLY A 116 27.51 20.06 0.78
C GLY A 116 28.85 19.46 1.21
N LEU A 117 29.11 18.20 0.87
CA LEU A 117 30.39 17.52 1.16
C LEU A 117 31.59 18.20 0.48
N SER A 118 31.42 18.71 -0.74
CA SER A 118 32.47 19.48 -1.43
C SER A 118 32.83 20.79 -0.71
N HIS A 119 31.91 21.38 0.06
CA HIS A 119 32.18 22.58 0.86
C HIS A 119 32.71 22.25 2.26
N ILE A 120 32.21 21.18 2.89
CA ILE A 120 32.59 20.78 4.25
C ILE A 120 34.00 20.18 4.29
N ILE A 121 34.35 19.33 3.32
CA ILE A 121 35.63 18.62 3.32
C ILE A 121 36.73 19.57 2.79
N PRO A 122 37.82 19.83 3.53
CA PRO A 122 38.90 20.68 3.05
C PRO A 122 39.61 20.09 1.81
N ARG A 123 39.98 20.91 0.83
CA ARG A 123 40.76 20.48 -0.37
C ARG A 123 42.28 20.45 -0.16
N LYS A 124 42.76 21.02 0.94
CA LYS A 124 44.19 21.18 1.23
C LYS A 124 44.72 19.97 2.00
N GLY A 125 46.01 19.65 1.80
CA GLY A 125 46.67 18.50 2.44
C GLY A 125 46.43 17.18 1.71
N ALA A 126 47.17 16.12 2.10
CA ALA A 126 47.11 14.81 1.43
C ALA A 126 45.73 14.14 1.58
N ILE A 127 45.14 14.20 2.77
CA ILE A 127 43.81 13.66 3.05
C ILE A 127 42.73 14.50 2.33
N GLY A 128 42.85 15.83 2.36
CA GLY A 128 41.91 16.71 1.68
C GLY A 128 41.89 16.53 0.15
N ARG A 129 43.06 16.31 -0.48
CA ARG A 129 43.14 15.99 -1.91
C ARG A 129 42.57 14.62 -2.26
N LEU A 130 42.60 13.65 -1.34
CA LEU A 130 41.99 12.33 -1.53
C LEU A 130 40.46 12.39 -1.39
N LEU A 131 39.96 13.04 -0.33
CA LEU A 131 38.53 13.10 -0.02
C LEU A 131 37.79 14.16 -0.85
N ASN A 132 38.46 15.24 -1.23
CA ASN A 132 37.92 16.35 -2.04
C ASN A 132 38.91 16.81 -3.12
N PRO A 133 39.08 16.04 -4.21
CA PRO A 133 40.07 16.34 -5.25
C PRO A 133 39.72 17.56 -6.10
N HIS A 134 38.44 17.75 -6.43
CA HIS A 134 37.91 18.84 -7.26
C HIS A 134 36.50 19.25 -6.79
N PRO A 135 35.95 20.38 -7.28
CA PRO A 135 34.53 20.69 -7.10
C PRO A 135 33.62 19.53 -7.52
N TRP A 136 32.48 19.41 -6.84
CA TRP A 136 31.42 18.48 -7.21
C TRP A 136 31.04 18.71 -8.67
N ASN A 137 31.16 17.67 -9.50
CA ASN A 137 30.92 17.76 -10.93
C ASN A 137 29.75 16.86 -11.39
N ARG A 138 29.28 17.08 -12.63
CA ARG A 138 28.17 16.36 -13.24
C ARG A 138 28.36 14.84 -13.25
N LYS A 139 29.60 14.35 -13.43
CA LYS A 139 29.89 12.91 -13.53
C LYS A 139 29.90 12.22 -12.16
N GLU A 140 30.42 12.87 -11.12
CA GLU A 140 30.26 12.39 -9.72
C GLU A 140 28.78 12.30 -9.35
N HIS A 141 28.01 13.34 -9.71
CA HIS A 141 26.59 13.40 -9.44
C HIS A 141 25.81 12.30 -10.18
N THR A 142 26.03 12.16 -11.48
CA THR A 142 25.42 11.12 -12.30
C THR A 142 25.75 9.72 -11.76
N ALA A 143 27.01 9.47 -11.40
CA ALA A 143 27.44 8.19 -10.84
C ALA A 143 26.74 7.84 -9.52
N ALA A 144 26.57 8.81 -8.61
CA ALA A 144 25.86 8.61 -7.35
C ALA A 144 24.37 8.31 -7.56
N VAL A 145 23.72 9.04 -8.49
CA VAL A 145 22.30 8.82 -8.82
C VAL A 145 22.05 7.46 -9.45
N LEU A 146 22.93 7.01 -10.35
CA LEU A 146 22.81 5.68 -10.96
C LEU A 146 22.98 4.56 -9.94
N MET A 147 23.87 4.73 -8.96
CA MET A 147 24.00 3.79 -7.84
C MET A 147 22.70 3.71 -7.04
N ALA A 148 22.13 4.86 -6.67
CA ALA A 148 20.90 4.93 -5.89
C ALA A 148 19.68 4.42 -6.67
N SER A 149 19.59 4.74 -7.97
CA SER A 149 18.55 4.28 -8.89
C SER A 149 18.52 2.75 -8.98
N ALA A 150 19.69 2.12 -9.16
CA ALA A 150 19.81 0.67 -9.23
C ALA A 150 19.43 -0.05 -7.92
N ALA A 151 19.48 0.63 -6.78
CA ALA A 151 19.09 0.09 -5.48
C ALA A 151 17.62 0.32 -5.11
N SER A 152 16.97 1.34 -5.67
CA SER A 152 15.64 1.82 -5.26
C SER A 152 14.48 1.07 -5.92
N VAL A 153 14.57 -0.27 -5.94
CA VAL A 153 13.56 -1.17 -6.53
C VAL A 153 13.40 -2.38 -5.62
N SER A 154 12.17 -2.77 -5.31
CA SER A 154 11.89 -4.00 -4.54
C SER A 154 12.09 -5.23 -5.41
N ALA A 155 12.81 -6.22 -4.91
CA ALA A 155 13.11 -7.45 -5.64
C ALA A 155 11.97 -8.47 -5.49
N LEU A 156 11.33 -8.89 -6.59
CA LEU A 156 10.20 -9.85 -6.55
C LEU A 156 10.53 -11.20 -5.87
N SER A 157 11.82 -11.55 -5.75
CA SER A 157 12.21 -12.72 -4.96
C SER A 157 11.90 -12.56 -3.47
N THR A 158 11.85 -11.34 -2.94
CA THR A 158 11.40 -11.08 -1.56
C THR A 158 9.91 -11.39 -1.41
N GLU A 159 9.10 -11.10 -2.42
CA GLU A 159 7.69 -11.52 -2.49
C GLU A 159 7.56 -13.06 -2.49
N ALA A 160 8.30 -13.77 -3.35
CA ALA A 160 8.29 -15.24 -3.37
C ALA A 160 8.70 -15.85 -2.02
N LEU A 161 9.72 -15.27 -1.36
CA LEU A 161 10.17 -15.67 -0.03
C LEU A 161 9.13 -15.35 1.06
N SER A 162 8.44 -14.21 0.95
CA SER A 162 7.35 -13.82 1.85
C SER A 162 6.18 -14.80 1.76
N VAL A 163 5.76 -15.13 0.54
CA VAL A 163 4.72 -16.11 0.29
C VAL A 163 5.13 -17.48 0.84
N GLN A 164 6.37 -17.91 0.59
CA GLN A 164 6.87 -19.18 1.11
C GLN A 164 6.83 -19.21 2.66
N LYS A 165 7.21 -18.13 3.32
CA LYS A 165 7.14 -18.01 4.79
C LYS A 165 5.71 -18.06 5.31
N LEU A 166 4.77 -17.38 4.64
CA LEU A 166 3.40 -17.22 5.11
C LEU A 166 2.52 -18.44 4.83
N TRP A 167 2.68 -19.12 3.68
CA TRP A 167 1.81 -20.22 3.25
C TRP A 167 2.50 -21.58 3.12
N TYR A 168 3.84 -21.65 3.04
CA TYR A 168 4.58 -22.88 2.69
C TYR A 168 5.67 -23.28 3.70
N GLY A 169 5.40 -23.10 4.99
CA GLY A 169 6.18 -23.74 6.06
C GLY A 169 7.52 -23.07 6.44
N GLY A 170 7.73 -21.80 6.09
CA GLY A 170 8.81 -20.97 6.65
C GLY A 170 9.90 -20.54 5.66
N TYR A 171 10.88 -19.76 6.14
CA TYR A 171 11.99 -19.32 5.31
C TYR A 171 12.95 -20.48 5.00
N PRO A 172 13.48 -20.55 3.76
CA PRO A 172 14.72 -21.26 3.53
C PRO A 172 15.86 -20.63 4.35
N ASN A 173 16.99 -21.33 4.47
CA ASN A 173 18.22 -20.80 5.09
C ASN A 173 18.44 -19.32 4.68
N GLN A 174 18.66 -18.43 5.65
CA GLN A 174 18.78 -16.98 5.41
C GLN A 174 19.85 -16.64 4.36
N ALA A 175 20.96 -17.37 4.34
CA ALA A 175 21.99 -17.21 3.32
C ALA A 175 21.46 -17.49 1.91
N ALA A 176 20.64 -18.54 1.76
CA ALA A 176 20.02 -18.87 0.48
C ALA A 176 19.00 -17.79 0.04
N GLY A 177 18.27 -17.18 0.98
CA GLY A 177 17.38 -16.04 0.73
C GLY A 177 18.11 -14.79 0.20
N ILE A 178 19.26 -14.46 0.78
CA ILE A 178 20.11 -13.36 0.28
C ILE A 178 20.64 -13.68 -1.12
N PHE A 179 21.22 -14.86 -1.30
CA PHE A 179 21.84 -15.24 -2.57
C PHE A 179 20.84 -15.40 -3.71
N ILE A 180 19.63 -15.90 -3.47
CA ILE A 180 18.60 -15.97 -4.50
C ILE A 180 18.11 -14.57 -4.90
N THR A 181 18.05 -13.64 -3.95
CA THR A 181 17.66 -12.24 -4.20
C THR A 181 18.73 -11.51 -5.01
N LEU A 182 20.01 -11.70 -4.68
CA LEU A 182 21.12 -11.16 -5.48
C LEU A 182 21.14 -11.76 -6.90
N SER A 183 20.98 -13.08 -7.01
CA SER A 183 21.00 -13.81 -8.27
C SER A 183 19.86 -13.38 -9.19
N SER A 184 18.63 -13.28 -8.68
CA SER A 184 17.45 -12.89 -9.47
C SER A 184 17.56 -11.45 -9.99
N GLN A 185 18.20 -10.56 -9.22
CA GLN A 185 18.38 -9.17 -9.61
C GLN A 185 19.49 -9.00 -10.68
N LEU A 186 20.63 -9.67 -10.50
CA LEU A 186 21.82 -9.50 -11.36
C LEU A 186 21.76 -10.28 -12.68
N ILE A 187 21.00 -11.38 -12.76
CA ILE A 187 20.93 -12.18 -13.98
C ILE A 187 20.34 -11.39 -15.16
N GLY A 188 19.34 -10.55 -14.88
CA GLY A 188 18.74 -9.62 -15.83
C GLY A 188 19.75 -8.60 -16.35
N TYR A 189 20.59 -8.06 -15.44
CA TYR A 189 21.63 -7.10 -15.78
C TYR A 189 22.66 -7.71 -16.74
N GLY A 190 23.06 -8.96 -16.49
CA GLY A 190 24.00 -9.66 -17.36
C GLY A 190 23.49 -9.82 -18.79
N ILE A 191 22.22 -10.23 -18.97
CA ILE A 191 21.63 -10.41 -20.30
C ILE A 191 21.37 -9.07 -20.99
N ALA A 192 20.76 -8.12 -20.29
CA ALA A 192 20.46 -6.79 -20.81
C ALA A 192 21.73 -6.04 -21.24
N GLY A 193 22.79 -6.12 -20.43
CA GLY A 193 24.08 -5.56 -20.78
C GLY A 193 24.65 -6.14 -22.07
N MET A 194 24.56 -7.45 -22.29
CA MET A 194 24.97 -8.08 -23.57
C MET A 194 24.11 -7.63 -24.76
N MET A 195 22.87 -7.16 -24.53
CA MET A 195 21.92 -6.70 -25.56
C MET A 195 21.96 -5.18 -25.82
N ARG A 196 22.84 -4.41 -25.16
CA ARG A 196 22.94 -2.94 -25.32
C ARG A 196 23.13 -2.46 -26.77
N GLY A 197 23.80 -3.27 -27.60
CA GLY A 197 23.97 -2.98 -29.03
C GLY A 197 22.66 -2.74 -29.79
N VAL A 198 21.58 -3.33 -29.30
CA VAL A 198 20.26 -3.32 -29.93
C VAL A 198 19.30 -2.42 -29.17
N LEU A 199 19.30 -2.51 -27.84
CA LEU A 199 18.28 -1.88 -27.00
C LEU A 199 18.67 -0.49 -26.51
N LEU A 200 19.93 -0.06 -26.68
CA LEU A 200 20.43 1.19 -26.10
C LEU A 200 20.95 2.20 -27.13
N TYR A 201 21.81 1.76 -28.03
CA TYR A 201 22.55 2.64 -28.94
C TYR A 201 21.74 3.27 -30.08
N PRO A 202 20.69 2.64 -30.64
CA PRO A 202 19.89 3.28 -31.69
C PRO A 202 19.14 4.53 -31.21
N THR A 203 19.01 5.56 -32.07
CA THR A 203 18.34 6.84 -31.75
C THR A 203 16.86 6.66 -31.38
N LYS A 204 16.18 5.64 -31.92
CA LYS A 204 14.78 5.34 -31.59
C LYS A 204 14.56 4.90 -30.14
N MET A 205 15.61 4.42 -29.46
CA MET A 205 15.54 3.99 -28.06
C MET A 205 15.68 5.19 -27.13
N LEU A 206 14.59 5.93 -26.96
CA LEU A 206 14.58 7.24 -26.28
C LEU A 206 14.67 7.13 -24.76
N TYR A 207 13.98 6.14 -24.18
CA TYR A 207 13.69 6.04 -22.74
C TYR A 207 13.08 7.34 -22.18
N PRO A 208 11.81 7.62 -22.50
CA PRO A 208 11.16 8.89 -22.14
C PRO A 208 11.28 9.28 -20.65
N ALA A 209 11.27 8.30 -19.75
CA ALA A 209 11.42 8.48 -18.30
C ALA A 209 12.72 9.20 -17.87
N ASN A 210 13.77 9.18 -18.71
CA ASN A 210 15.04 9.82 -18.40
C ASN A 210 15.08 11.30 -18.76
N LEU A 211 14.16 11.80 -19.60
CA LEU A 211 14.19 13.17 -20.09
C LEU A 211 14.15 14.20 -18.95
N PRO A 212 13.23 14.11 -17.97
CA PRO A 212 13.21 15.06 -16.87
C PRO A 212 14.51 15.04 -16.05
N ILE A 213 15.08 13.84 -15.85
CA ILE A 213 16.30 13.65 -15.06
C ILE A 213 17.48 14.33 -15.74
N THR A 214 17.65 14.09 -17.03
CA THR A 214 18.72 14.69 -17.82
C THR A 214 18.59 16.21 -17.87
N THR A 215 17.37 16.76 -18.04
CA THR A 215 17.15 18.21 -18.05
C THR A 215 17.49 18.87 -16.72
N VAL A 216 17.13 18.24 -15.60
CA VAL A 216 17.49 18.73 -14.25
C VAL A 216 19.00 18.66 -14.04
N MET A 217 19.65 17.55 -14.41
CA MET A 217 21.10 17.39 -14.33
C MET A 217 21.85 18.49 -15.08
N GLU A 218 21.43 18.81 -16.30
CA GLU A 218 21.99 19.92 -17.08
C GLU A 218 21.74 21.27 -16.42
N THR A 219 20.53 21.51 -15.91
CA THR A 219 20.17 22.77 -15.27
C THR A 219 20.99 23.04 -14.00
N LEU A 220 21.32 21.99 -13.24
CA LEU A 220 22.11 22.08 -12.00
C LEU A 220 23.60 22.34 -12.25
N HIS A 221 24.16 21.81 -13.34
CA HIS A 221 25.60 21.86 -13.63
C HIS A 221 26.00 22.92 -14.66
N LYS A 222 25.05 23.60 -15.30
CA LYS A 222 25.31 24.74 -16.20
C LYS A 222 25.53 26.06 -15.44
N PRO A 223 26.17 27.07 -16.07
CA PRO A 223 26.36 28.39 -15.47
C PRO A 223 25.04 28.99 -14.97
N LYS A 224 25.05 29.49 -13.72
CA LYS A 224 23.85 30.08 -13.09
C LYS A 224 23.25 31.24 -13.89
N SER A 225 24.04 31.93 -14.71
CA SER A 225 23.58 32.98 -15.62
C SER A 225 22.56 32.48 -16.65
N GLU A 226 22.72 31.24 -17.12
CA GLU A 226 21.86 30.62 -18.14
C GLU A 226 20.65 29.92 -17.51
N THR A 227 20.78 29.45 -16.27
CA THR A 227 19.79 28.57 -15.62
C THR A 227 18.94 29.26 -14.54
N ARG A 228 19.22 30.52 -14.19
CA ARG A 228 18.53 31.25 -13.10
C ARG A 228 17.00 31.18 -13.19
N LYS A 229 16.42 31.43 -14.37
CA LYS A 229 14.95 31.39 -14.56
C LYS A 229 14.39 29.98 -14.37
N ARG A 230 15.07 28.95 -14.92
CA ARG A 230 14.67 27.54 -14.75
C ARG A 230 14.73 27.13 -13.27
N PHE A 231 15.77 27.56 -12.55
CA PHE A 231 15.94 27.29 -11.13
C PHE A 231 14.89 28.01 -10.26
N GLN A 232 14.52 29.25 -10.59
CA GLN A 232 13.45 29.98 -9.91
C GLN A 232 12.09 29.28 -10.07
N ILE A 233 11.76 28.88 -11.30
CA ILE A 233 10.52 28.13 -11.58
C ILE A 233 10.54 26.81 -10.82
N PHE A 234 11.66 26.07 -10.84
CA PHE A 234 11.80 24.83 -10.09
C PHE A 234 11.48 25.01 -8.60
N TRP A 235 12.05 26.01 -7.92
CA TRP A 235 11.80 26.24 -6.50
C TRP A 235 10.38 26.73 -6.20
N ILE A 236 9.79 27.55 -7.07
CA ILE A 236 8.39 27.95 -6.92
C ILE A 236 7.49 26.72 -6.97
N VAL A 237 7.66 25.87 -7.98
CA VAL A 237 6.89 24.63 -8.14
C VAL A 237 7.17 23.65 -7.00
N PHE A 238 8.44 23.48 -6.61
CA PHE A 238 8.84 22.61 -5.50
C PHE A 238 8.16 23.03 -4.19
N VAL A 239 8.22 24.31 -3.82
CA VAL A 239 7.59 24.81 -2.58
C VAL A 239 6.06 24.72 -2.68
N ALA A 240 5.47 25.04 -3.84
CA ALA A 240 4.03 24.93 -4.04
C ALA A 240 3.54 23.48 -3.88
N ILE A 241 4.19 22.51 -4.52
CA ILE A 241 3.88 21.08 -4.39
C ILE A 241 4.17 20.60 -2.97
N PHE A 242 5.32 20.98 -2.39
CA PHE A 242 5.66 20.62 -1.01
C PHE A 242 4.59 21.05 -0.02
N VAL A 243 4.06 22.28 -0.15
CA VAL A 243 2.96 22.76 0.71
C VAL A 243 1.64 22.06 0.34
N TRP A 244 1.41 21.83 -0.95
CA TRP A 244 0.19 21.19 -1.44
C TRP A 244 0.03 19.77 -0.91
N GLU A 245 1.08 18.93 -0.93
CA GLU A 245 0.98 17.51 -0.54
C GLU A 245 0.50 17.31 0.91
N TRP A 246 0.75 18.25 1.83
CA TRP A 246 0.17 18.17 3.19
C TRP A 246 -1.36 18.19 3.17
N PHE A 247 -1.99 18.78 2.15
CA PHE A 247 -3.44 18.83 2.03
C PHE A 247 -4.06 17.47 1.74
N PRO A 248 -3.82 16.82 0.60
CA PRO A 248 -4.40 15.51 0.34
C PRO A 248 -3.82 14.40 1.23
N GLU A 249 -2.61 14.53 1.79
CA GLU A 249 -2.05 13.47 2.63
C GLU A 249 -2.47 13.56 4.11
N TYR A 250 -2.71 14.76 4.64
CA TYR A 250 -2.92 14.94 6.08
C TYR A 250 -4.07 15.88 6.46
N ILE A 251 -4.14 17.08 5.87
CA ILE A 251 -5.09 18.13 6.30
C ILE A 251 -6.50 17.85 5.77
N PHE A 252 -6.63 17.34 4.55
CA PHE A 252 -7.90 17.05 3.89
C PHE A 252 -7.80 15.80 2.98
N PRO A 253 -7.72 14.59 3.57
CA PRO A 253 -7.54 13.34 2.81
C PRO A 253 -8.59 13.02 1.76
N LEU A 254 -9.79 13.61 1.84
CA LEU A 254 -10.81 13.49 0.80
C LEU A 254 -10.30 13.95 -0.58
N LEU A 255 -9.35 14.90 -0.63
CA LEU A 255 -8.73 15.35 -1.87
C LEU A 255 -7.97 14.24 -2.61
N SER A 256 -7.60 13.16 -1.93
CA SER A 256 -6.97 12.00 -2.57
C SER A 256 -7.95 11.22 -3.48
N ALA A 257 -9.27 11.33 -3.25
CA ALA A 257 -10.29 10.68 -4.07
C ALA A 257 -11.68 11.33 -3.92
N VAL A 258 -12.03 12.24 -4.84
CA VAL A 258 -13.34 12.91 -4.89
C VAL A 258 -14.17 12.37 -6.04
N SER A 259 -15.27 11.68 -5.74
CA SER A 259 -16.25 11.26 -6.76
C SER A 259 -17.58 11.97 -6.56
N ILE A 260 -17.91 12.90 -7.45
CA ILE A 260 -19.18 13.67 -7.40
C ILE A 260 -20.38 12.72 -7.51
N PHE A 261 -20.27 11.66 -8.30
CA PHE A 261 -21.33 10.68 -8.49
C PHE A 261 -21.55 9.82 -7.26
N CYS A 262 -20.47 9.37 -6.60
CA CYS A 262 -20.58 8.69 -5.31
C CYS A 262 -21.08 9.63 -4.21
N LEU A 263 -20.83 10.95 -4.28
CA LEU A 263 -21.44 11.92 -3.37
C LEU A 263 -22.94 12.14 -3.65
N ALA A 264 -23.39 11.94 -4.90
CA ALA A 264 -24.78 12.12 -5.30
C ALA A 264 -25.66 10.91 -4.95
N ASP A 265 -25.16 9.68 -5.10
CA ASP A 265 -25.86 8.45 -4.71
C ASP A 265 -24.89 7.41 -4.15
N ARG A 266 -24.82 7.36 -2.81
CA ARG A 266 -23.93 6.51 -2.02
C ARG A 266 -24.44 5.08 -1.82
N HIS A 267 -25.70 4.81 -2.15
CA HIS A 267 -26.33 3.53 -1.81
C HIS A 267 -26.40 2.59 -3.00
N ASN A 268 -26.26 3.12 -4.20
CA ASN A 268 -26.32 2.35 -5.43
C ASN A 268 -24.99 1.62 -5.72
N PRO A 269 -24.97 0.26 -5.69
CA PRO A 269 -23.76 -0.51 -5.95
C PRO A 269 -23.26 -0.34 -7.39
N VAL A 270 -24.13 0.01 -8.35
CA VAL A 270 -23.72 0.32 -9.73
C VAL A 270 -22.94 1.63 -9.79
N PHE A 271 -23.35 2.64 -9.01
CA PHE A 271 -22.61 3.89 -8.90
C PHE A 271 -21.25 3.67 -8.22
N THR A 272 -21.23 2.84 -7.18
CA THR A 272 -19.99 2.50 -6.45
C THR A 272 -19.01 1.75 -7.36
N ASN A 273 -19.45 0.69 -8.05
CA ASN A 273 -18.58 -0.10 -8.93
C ASN A 273 -18.01 0.73 -10.10
N LEU A 274 -18.78 1.68 -10.64
CA LEU A 274 -18.36 2.51 -11.77
C LEU A 274 -17.52 3.72 -11.35
N PHE A 275 -18.05 4.53 -10.43
CA PHE A 275 -17.49 5.83 -10.06
C PHE A 275 -16.71 5.81 -8.74
N GLY A 276 -16.84 4.78 -7.92
CA GLY A 276 -16.08 4.57 -6.68
C GLY A 276 -14.68 4.07 -6.98
N GLY A 277 -13.75 4.24 -6.05
CA GLY A 277 -12.32 3.97 -6.28
C GLY A 277 -11.41 4.67 -5.27
N SER A 278 -12.00 5.21 -4.20
CA SER A 278 -11.35 5.84 -3.06
C SER A 278 -10.83 4.83 -2.04
N GLN A 279 -11.41 3.63 -2.04
CA GLN A 279 -10.94 2.48 -1.26
C GLN A 279 -10.45 1.37 -2.19
N GLY A 280 -9.55 0.53 -1.67
CA GLY A 280 -9.02 -0.61 -2.42
C GLY A 280 -10.15 -1.53 -2.86
N ASN A 281 -10.21 -1.83 -4.15
CA ASN A 281 -11.21 -2.73 -4.76
C ASN A 281 -12.67 -2.23 -4.72
N GLU A 282 -12.90 -0.94 -4.44
CA GLU A 282 -14.25 -0.34 -4.37
C GLU A 282 -14.92 -0.27 -5.76
N GLY A 283 -14.16 0.15 -6.77
CA GLY A 283 -14.69 0.40 -8.11
C GLY A 283 -13.64 0.93 -9.07
N MET A 284 -14.08 1.33 -10.26
CA MET A 284 -13.21 1.69 -11.38
C MET A 284 -12.74 3.15 -11.42
N GLY A 285 -13.20 4.00 -10.51
CA GLY A 285 -12.75 5.38 -10.38
C GLY A 285 -13.13 6.28 -11.55
N PHE A 286 -14.13 5.89 -12.36
CA PHE A 286 -14.53 6.67 -13.53
C PHE A 286 -14.97 8.08 -13.10
N LEU A 287 -14.39 9.12 -13.73
CA LEU A 287 -14.65 10.53 -13.40
C LEU A 287 -14.38 10.93 -11.93
N SER A 288 -13.70 10.09 -11.16
CA SER A 288 -13.16 10.47 -9.85
C SER A 288 -11.99 11.42 -10.03
N ILE A 289 -11.92 12.46 -9.20
CA ILE A 289 -10.85 13.45 -9.23
C ILE A 289 -9.98 13.25 -8.01
N CYS A 290 -8.71 12.97 -8.26
CA CYS A 290 -7.65 12.96 -7.26
C CYS A 290 -6.82 14.24 -7.40
N PHE A 291 -6.40 14.82 -6.27
CA PHE A 291 -5.48 15.94 -6.22
C PHE A 291 -4.16 15.61 -5.52
N ASP A 292 -3.94 14.34 -5.19
CA ASP A 292 -2.71 13.81 -4.61
C ASP A 292 -1.73 13.44 -5.74
N TRP A 293 -0.57 14.08 -5.78
CA TRP A 293 0.40 13.81 -6.85
C TRP A 293 1.02 12.43 -6.72
N ASN A 294 1.18 11.89 -5.51
CA ASN A 294 1.71 10.55 -5.30
C ASN A 294 0.77 9.49 -5.87
N TYR A 295 -0.55 9.65 -5.74
CA TYR A 295 -1.53 8.75 -6.34
C TYR A 295 -1.67 8.92 -7.86
N ILE A 296 -1.49 10.14 -8.37
CA ILE A 296 -1.53 10.41 -9.83
C ILE A 296 -0.27 9.87 -10.51
N ALA A 297 0.92 10.15 -9.96
CA ALA A 297 2.20 9.71 -10.51
C ALA A 297 2.48 8.22 -10.27
N GLY A 298 1.72 7.56 -9.39
CA GLY A 298 1.80 6.12 -9.11
C GLY A 298 1.55 5.23 -10.34
N PHE A 299 0.83 5.73 -11.34
CA PHE A 299 0.58 5.03 -12.62
C PHE A 299 1.66 5.28 -13.70
N GLY A 300 2.82 5.81 -13.27
CA GLY A 300 3.80 6.47 -14.15
C GLY A 300 3.49 7.96 -14.24
N SER A 301 4.50 8.83 -14.39
CA SER A 301 4.20 10.26 -14.47
C SER A 301 3.66 10.64 -15.85
N PRO A 302 2.49 11.29 -15.95
CA PRO A 302 1.91 11.67 -17.24
C PRO A 302 2.76 12.71 -17.97
N LEU A 303 3.68 13.39 -17.26
CA LEU A 303 4.46 14.52 -17.78
C LEU A 303 5.53 14.12 -18.80
N TRP A 304 6.04 12.88 -18.74
CA TRP A 304 7.08 12.41 -19.67
C TRP A 304 6.60 11.31 -20.61
N MET A 305 5.39 10.78 -20.39
CA MET A 305 4.83 9.73 -21.23
C MET A 305 4.52 10.29 -22.63
N PRO A 306 4.95 9.60 -23.72
CA PRO A 306 4.59 10.03 -25.06
C PRO A 306 3.08 10.11 -25.23
N LEU A 307 2.60 11.15 -25.93
CA LEU A 307 1.17 11.35 -26.18
C LEU A 307 0.51 10.12 -26.82
N GLN A 308 1.25 9.42 -27.69
CA GLN A 308 0.78 8.19 -28.31
C GLN A 308 0.44 7.13 -27.26
N THR A 309 1.34 6.91 -26.30
CA THR A 309 1.12 5.94 -25.22
C THR A 309 -0.05 6.37 -24.34
N LEU A 310 -0.14 7.65 -23.99
CA LEU A 310 -1.25 8.20 -23.19
C LEU A 310 -2.61 8.00 -23.87
N VAL A 311 -2.75 8.36 -25.15
CA VAL A 311 -4.02 8.21 -25.89
C VAL A 311 -4.41 6.73 -26.02
N ASN A 312 -3.46 5.85 -26.36
CA ASN A 312 -3.75 4.41 -26.48
C ASN A 312 -4.13 3.79 -25.13
N SER A 313 -3.44 4.17 -24.05
CA SER A 313 -3.80 3.71 -22.71
C SER A 313 -5.17 4.22 -22.27
N PHE A 314 -5.52 5.48 -22.60
CA PHE A 314 -6.84 6.04 -22.30
C PHE A 314 -7.98 5.32 -23.04
N ILE A 315 -7.77 4.97 -24.32
CA ILE A 315 -8.72 4.13 -25.09
C ILE A 315 -8.90 2.77 -24.40
N GLY A 316 -7.80 2.15 -23.97
CA GLY A 316 -7.84 0.90 -23.20
C GLY A 316 -8.59 1.04 -21.88
N TYR A 317 -8.30 2.09 -21.10
CA TYR A 317 -8.97 2.40 -19.84
C TYR A 317 -10.50 2.52 -20.01
N LEU A 318 -10.98 3.33 -20.97
CA LEU A 318 -12.41 3.47 -21.24
C LEU A 318 -13.05 2.15 -21.69
N GLY A 319 -12.38 1.40 -22.56
CA GLY A 319 -12.85 0.09 -23.00
C GLY A 319 -12.88 -0.93 -21.86
N GLY A 320 -11.91 -0.86 -20.94
CA GLY A 320 -11.81 -1.75 -19.78
C GLY A 320 -12.93 -1.54 -18.77
N ILE A 321 -13.37 -0.30 -18.60
CA ILE A 321 -14.57 0.04 -17.81
C ILE A 321 -15.81 -0.65 -18.40
N ILE A 322 -16.03 -0.47 -19.70
CA ILE A 322 -17.19 -1.05 -20.39
C ILE A 322 -17.16 -2.58 -20.31
N LEU A 323 -15.99 -3.18 -20.55
CA LEU A 323 -15.83 -4.62 -20.54
C LEU A 323 -16.05 -5.21 -19.14
N SER A 324 -15.47 -4.61 -18.10
CA SER A 324 -15.60 -5.07 -16.72
C SER A 324 -17.02 -4.95 -16.18
N MET A 325 -17.69 -3.80 -16.40
CA MET A 325 -19.12 -3.65 -16.09
C MET A 325 -19.96 -4.68 -16.84
N GLY A 326 -19.70 -4.85 -18.14
CA GLY A 326 -20.43 -5.78 -18.99
C GLY A 326 -20.32 -7.22 -18.50
N LEU A 327 -19.11 -7.69 -18.16
CA LEU A 327 -18.87 -9.04 -17.64
C LEU A 327 -19.58 -9.26 -16.30
N TYR A 328 -19.48 -8.30 -15.37
CA TYR A 328 -20.06 -8.43 -14.03
C TYR A 328 -21.60 -8.40 -14.06
N TYR A 329 -22.20 -7.41 -14.70
CA TYR A 329 -23.67 -7.26 -14.72
C TYR A 329 -24.38 -8.24 -15.66
N SER A 330 -23.67 -8.84 -16.61
CA SER A 330 -24.18 -9.98 -17.38
C SER A 330 -24.07 -11.31 -16.63
N ASN A 331 -23.56 -11.29 -15.38
CA ASN A 331 -23.37 -12.43 -14.51
C ASN A 331 -22.57 -13.59 -15.16
N ILE A 332 -21.60 -13.25 -16.02
CA ILE A 332 -20.75 -14.24 -16.69
C ILE A 332 -19.86 -14.91 -15.62
N TRP A 333 -19.77 -16.24 -15.65
CA TRP A 333 -19.05 -17.04 -14.65
C TRP A 333 -19.54 -16.88 -13.20
N ARG A 334 -20.82 -16.54 -13.00
CA ARG A 334 -21.38 -16.22 -11.67
C ARG A 334 -20.74 -14.98 -11.04
N ALA A 335 -20.39 -13.98 -11.85
CA ALA A 335 -19.66 -12.78 -11.39
C ALA A 335 -20.29 -12.10 -10.16
N GLN A 336 -21.62 -12.08 -10.05
CA GLN A 336 -22.35 -11.41 -8.96
C GLN A 336 -22.32 -12.19 -7.63
N ASP A 337 -21.80 -13.42 -7.62
CA ASP A 337 -21.60 -14.21 -6.40
C ASP A 337 -20.27 -13.89 -5.70
N PHE A 338 -19.45 -13.01 -6.29
CA PHE A 338 -18.14 -12.61 -5.80
C PHE A 338 -18.05 -11.08 -5.74
N PRO A 339 -17.08 -10.51 -5.00
CA PRO A 339 -16.84 -9.07 -5.04
C PRO A 339 -16.60 -8.57 -6.46
N PHE A 340 -16.98 -7.31 -6.70
CA PHE A 340 -16.75 -6.67 -8.00
C PHE A 340 -15.26 -6.70 -8.41
N MET A 341 -14.36 -6.47 -7.45
CA MET A 341 -12.91 -6.54 -7.60
C MET A 341 -12.30 -7.25 -6.39
N ALA A 342 -11.37 -8.16 -6.63
CA ALA A 342 -10.57 -8.82 -5.59
C ALA A 342 -9.44 -9.65 -6.22
N GLN A 343 -8.36 -9.82 -5.46
CA GLN A 343 -7.18 -10.61 -5.80
C GLN A 343 -7.18 -12.04 -5.22
N LEU A 344 -8.24 -12.44 -4.52
CA LEU A 344 -8.35 -13.74 -3.85
C LEU A 344 -9.12 -14.78 -4.67
N LEU A 345 -8.90 -16.05 -4.31
CA LEU A 345 -9.69 -17.18 -4.78
C LEU A 345 -10.92 -17.36 -3.89
N TYR A 346 -12.06 -17.69 -4.49
CA TYR A 346 -13.32 -17.92 -3.80
C TYR A 346 -13.83 -19.36 -3.99
N ASP A 347 -14.49 -19.87 -2.96
CA ASP A 347 -15.24 -21.12 -3.01
C ASP A 347 -16.54 -20.94 -3.82
N GLY A 348 -17.00 -22.01 -4.47
CA GLY A 348 -18.31 -22.09 -5.10
C GLY A 348 -19.50 -21.94 -4.15
N SER A 349 -19.30 -22.04 -2.83
CA SER A 349 -20.30 -21.70 -1.80
C SER A 349 -20.61 -20.19 -1.69
N SER A 350 -19.77 -19.32 -2.29
CA SER A 350 -19.96 -17.87 -2.29
C SER A 350 -21.24 -17.45 -3.01
N ASN A 351 -21.83 -16.36 -2.53
CA ASN A 351 -23.02 -15.72 -3.09
C ASN A 351 -22.91 -14.19 -2.96
N SER A 352 -23.89 -13.47 -3.52
CA SER A 352 -23.92 -11.99 -3.56
C SER A 352 -23.91 -11.27 -2.21
N THR A 353 -24.05 -11.99 -1.10
CA THR A 353 -24.05 -11.43 0.27
C THR A 353 -22.94 -11.99 1.16
N ASN A 354 -22.37 -13.15 0.82
CA ASN A 354 -21.33 -13.80 1.60
C ASN A 354 -20.25 -14.34 0.66
N TYR A 355 -19.07 -13.75 0.72
CA TYR A 355 -17.91 -14.13 -0.07
C TYR A 355 -17.00 -15.04 0.75
N VAL A 356 -16.87 -16.30 0.34
CA VAL A 356 -16.10 -17.30 1.10
C VAL A 356 -14.75 -17.52 0.42
N PRO A 357 -13.62 -17.10 1.04
CA PRO A 357 -12.29 -17.35 0.49
C PRO A 357 -12.00 -18.84 0.37
N TYR A 358 -11.33 -19.23 -0.71
CA TYR A 358 -10.95 -20.61 -0.95
C TYR A 358 -9.82 -21.04 0.01
N ASN A 359 -9.99 -22.16 0.71
CA ASN A 359 -8.94 -22.65 1.60
C ASN A 359 -7.81 -23.34 0.80
N GLU A 360 -6.84 -22.54 0.39
CA GLU A 360 -5.67 -22.96 -0.38
C GLU A 360 -4.84 -24.07 0.30
N THR A 361 -4.72 -24.03 1.63
CA THR A 361 -3.91 -25.02 2.37
C THR A 361 -4.53 -26.41 2.37
N SER A 362 -5.85 -26.51 2.22
CA SER A 362 -6.57 -27.79 2.22
C SER A 362 -6.27 -28.65 1.00
N ILE A 363 -5.86 -28.04 -0.12
CA ILE A 363 -5.57 -28.72 -1.38
C ILE A 363 -4.08 -29.03 -1.57
N MET A 364 -3.23 -28.77 -0.56
CA MET A 364 -1.79 -28.98 -0.66
C MET A 364 -1.35 -30.30 0.00
N ASN A 365 -0.41 -30.99 -0.64
CA ASN A 365 0.33 -32.10 -0.05
C ASN A 365 1.37 -31.58 0.97
N PRO A 366 1.91 -32.45 1.84
CA PRO A 366 3.00 -32.09 2.77
C PRO A 366 4.29 -31.60 2.09
N ASP A 367 4.47 -31.90 0.79
CA ASP A 367 5.60 -31.42 -0.02
C ASP A 367 5.28 -30.13 -0.80
N PHE A 368 4.17 -29.46 -0.47
CA PHE A 368 3.71 -28.21 -1.06
C PHE A 368 3.32 -28.30 -2.54
N THR A 369 3.06 -29.51 -3.04
CA THR A 369 2.44 -29.72 -4.35
C THR A 369 0.91 -29.78 -4.24
N VAL A 370 0.20 -29.43 -5.29
CA VAL A 370 -1.28 -29.47 -5.31
C VAL A 370 -1.76 -30.92 -5.40
N ASN A 371 -2.67 -31.29 -4.51
CA ASN A 371 -3.36 -32.57 -4.51
C ASN A 371 -4.63 -32.49 -5.37
N ASN A 372 -4.56 -33.04 -6.58
CA ASN A 372 -5.70 -33.03 -7.52
C ASN A 372 -6.97 -33.71 -6.98
N LYS A 373 -6.86 -34.71 -6.10
CA LYS A 373 -8.04 -35.36 -5.51
C LYS A 373 -8.72 -34.43 -4.50
N ALA A 374 -7.94 -33.78 -3.65
CA ALA A 374 -8.46 -32.79 -2.71
C ALA A 374 -9.12 -31.61 -3.43
N VAL A 375 -8.56 -31.18 -4.59
CA VAL A 375 -9.20 -30.17 -5.45
C VAL A 375 -10.53 -30.66 -6.01
N ASP A 376 -10.63 -31.92 -6.43
CA ASP A 376 -11.87 -32.48 -6.97
C ASP A 376 -12.95 -32.63 -5.88
N GLU A 377 -12.55 -32.92 -4.63
CA GLU A 377 -13.44 -33.00 -3.46
C GLU A 377 -13.88 -31.61 -2.95
N ALA A 378 -12.97 -30.64 -2.90
CA ALA A 378 -13.24 -29.27 -2.47
C ALA A 378 -13.93 -28.41 -3.55
N GLY A 379 -13.83 -28.80 -4.82
CA GLY A 379 -14.31 -28.03 -5.96
C GLY A 379 -13.29 -27.01 -6.49
N LEU A 380 -13.48 -26.59 -7.76
CA LEU A 380 -12.59 -25.63 -8.42
C LEU A 380 -12.85 -24.19 -7.94
N PRO A 381 -11.80 -23.44 -7.55
CA PRO A 381 -11.96 -22.08 -7.08
C PRO A 381 -12.45 -21.13 -8.18
N TYR A 382 -12.98 -19.99 -7.75
CA TYR A 382 -13.45 -18.90 -8.60
C TYR A 382 -12.58 -17.67 -8.46
N LEU A 383 -12.46 -16.95 -9.57
CA LEU A 383 -11.87 -15.62 -9.67
C LEU A 383 -12.97 -14.61 -9.97
N THR A 384 -12.79 -13.37 -9.51
CA THR A 384 -13.67 -12.25 -9.86
C THR A 384 -13.63 -11.96 -11.36
N ALA A 385 -14.72 -11.45 -11.92
CA ALA A 385 -14.82 -11.22 -13.36
C ALA A 385 -13.82 -10.17 -13.86
N THR A 386 -13.53 -9.16 -13.05
CA THR A 386 -12.52 -8.13 -13.30
C THR A 386 -11.11 -8.72 -13.35
N TYR A 387 -10.79 -9.67 -12.47
CA TYR A 387 -9.52 -10.39 -12.49
C TYR A 387 -9.38 -11.31 -13.70
N VAL A 388 -10.45 -12.03 -14.08
CA VAL A 388 -10.45 -12.84 -15.30
C VAL A 388 -10.33 -11.96 -16.55
N ASN A 389 -10.97 -10.78 -16.56
CA ASN A 389 -10.81 -9.79 -17.62
C ASN A 389 -9.33 -9.39 -17.78
N TYR A 390 -8.64 -9.06 -16.68
CA TYR A 390 -7.21 -8.79 -16.69
C TYR A 390 -6.38 -9.92 -17.31
N LEU A 391 -6.65 -11.18 -16.97
CA LEU A 391 -5.95 -12.32 -17.55
C LEU A 391 -6.22 -12.46 -19.06
N ILE A 392 -7.45 -12.24 -19.51
CA ILE A 392 -7.82 -12.27 -20.94
C ILE A 392 -7.07 -11.17 -21.70
N THR A 393 -7.17 -9.93 -21.23
CA THR A 393 -6.70 -8.77 -21.96
C THR A 393 -5.17 -8.64 -21.92
N SER A 394 -4.52 -9.02 -20.83
CA SER A 394 -3.05 -9.14 -20.74
C SER A 394 -2.51 -10.23 -21.68
N ASN A 395 -3.17 -11.39 -21.77
CA ASN A 395 -2.79 -12.44 -22.72
C ASN A 395 -2.96 -12.00 -24.19
N ALA A 396 -4.05 -11.30 -24.50
CA ALA A 396 -4.21 -10.70 -25.82
C ALA A 396 -3.11 -9.65 -26.09
N GLY A 397 -2.88 -8.75 -25.13
CA GLY A 397 -1.83 -7.74 -25.17
C GLY A 397 -0.44 -8.32 -25.46
N LEU A 398 -0.10 -9.47 -24.88
CA LEU A 398 1.19 -10.15 -25.12
C LEU A 398 1.42 -10.42 -26.61
N THR A 399 0.51 -11.17 -27.22
CA THR A 399 0.62 -11.54 -28.64
C THR A 399 0.48 -10.33 -29.56
N ALA A 400 -0.34 -9.36 -29.17
CA ALA A 400 -0.45 -8.09 -29.88
C ALA A 400 0.87 -7.31 -29.85
N THR A 401 1.60 -7.29 -28.73
CA THR A 401 2.95 -6.70 -28.64
C THR A 401 3.89 -7.40 -29.61
N LEU A 402 3.96 -8.74 -29.59
CA LEU A 402 4.87 -9.48 -30.46
C LEU A 402 4.61 -9.16 -31.93
N VAL A 403 3.34 -9.19 -32.35
CA VAL A 403 2.95 -8.89 -33.74
C VAL A 403 3.18 -7.41 -34.07
N HIS A 404 2.82 -6.47 -33.19
CA HIS A 404 3.03 -5.04 -33.40
C HIS A 404 4.52 -4.72 -33.57
N MET A 405 5.37 -5.25 -32.70
CA MET A 405 6.82 -5.07 -32.75
C MET A 405 7.42 -5.68 -34.02
N LEU A 406 6.92 -6.83 -34.48
CA LEU A 406 7.36 -7.45 -35.74
C LEU A 406 6.90 -6.70 -37.00
N LEU A 407 5.80 -5.93 -36.93
CA LEU A 407 5.23 -5.24 -38.09
C LEU A 407 5.71 -3.78 -38.21
N TRP A 408 5.73 -3.04 -37.11
CA TRP A 408 6.10 -1.61 -37.08
C TRP A 408 7.57 -1.36 -36.71
N ASN A 409 8.20 -2.29 -35.97
CA ASN A 409 9.56 -2.14 -35.43
C ASN A 409 10.50 -3.29 -35.82
N TYR A 410 10.24 -3.92 -36.98
CA TYR A 410 11.01 -5.07 -37.46
C TYR A 410 12.52 -4.81 -37.53
N ALA A 411 12.92 -3.62 -38.03
CA ALA A 411 14.32 -3.26 -38.20
C ALA A 411 15.06 -3.28 -36.85
N GLU A 412 14.43 -2.78 -35.79
CA GLU A 412 15.00 -2.72 -34.45
C GLU A 412 14.99 -4.09 -33.75
N VAL A 413 13.88 -4.83 -33.88
CA VAL A 413 13.73 -6.17 -33.26
C VAL A 413 14.64 -7.20 -33.93
N SER A 414 14.81 -7.14 -35.26
CA SER A 414 15.68 -8.07 -35.99
C SER A 414 17.16 -7.93 -35.64
N LEU A 415 17.60 -6.72 -35.26
CA LEU A 415 18.94 -6.49 -34.71
C LEU A 415 19.14 -7.24 -33.38
N GLY A 416 18.09 -7.40 -32.58
CA GLY A 416 18.04 -8.21 -31.35
C GLY A 416 18.43 -9.66 -31.54
N TRP A 417 18.25 -10.19 -32.75
CA TRP A 417 18.55 -11.56 -33.14
C TRP A 417 19.82 -11.70 -33.97
N SER A 418 20.54 -10.61 -34.23
CA SER A 418 21.77 -10.59 -35.03
C SER A 418 22.86 -11.52 -34.47
N TRP A 419 22.83 -11.80 -33.16
CA TRP A 419 23.73 -12.74 -32.50
C TRP A 419 23.44 -14.21 -32.84
N ILE A 420 22.20 -14.58 -33.19
CA ILE A 420 21.78 -15.94 -33.63
C ILE A 420 21.84 -16.07 -35.16
N THR A 421 22.74 -15.38 -35.83
CA THR A 421 23.01 -15.67 -37.25
C THR A 421 24.00 -16.83 -37.36
N MET A 422 23.82 -17.72 -38.35
CA MET A 422 24.72 -18.86 -38.58
C MET A 422 26.20 -18.42 -38.69
N THR A 423 26.44 -17.20 -39.19
CA THR A 423 27.77 -16.57 -39.27
C THR A 423 28.35 -16.21 -37.89
N ASN A 424 27.53 -15.71 -36.96
CA ASN A 424 27.96 -15.34 -35.60
C ASN A 424 27.99 -16.56 -34.66
N LEU A 425 27.09 -17.52 -34.81
CA LEU A 425 27.16 -18.83 -34.12
C LEU A 425 28.45 -19.57 -34.46
N LYS A 426 28.87 -19.56 -35.73
CA LYS A 426 30.19 -20.10 -36.14
C LYS A 426 31.37 -19.34 -35.52
N LYS A 427 31.21 -18.06 -35.13
CA LYS A 427 32.24 -17.32 -34.37
C LYS A 427 32.29 -17.80 -32.91
N VAL A 428 31.16 -18.13 -32.29
CA VAL A 428 31.11 -18.66 -30.91
C VAL A 428 31.98 -19.92 -30.77
N PHE A 429 32.02 -20.79 -31.78
CA PHE A 429 32.87 -21.99 -31.78
C PHE A 429 34.36 -21.73 -32.10
N ARG A 430 34.79 -20.48 -32.32
CA ARG A 430 36.21 -20.16 -32.57
C ARG A 430 36.97 -20.01 -31.24
N PRO A 431 38.18 -20.57 -31.11
CA PRO A 431 39.02 -20.42 -29.91
C PRO A 431 39.24 -18.96 -29.49
N GLN A 432 39.35 -18.02 -30.45
CA GLN A 432 39.51 -16.60 -30.14
C GLN A 432 38.30 -15.97 -29.43
N THR A 433 37.10 -16.51 -29.62
CA THR A 433 35.87 -16.02 -28.96
C THR A 433 35.79 -16.47 -27.50
N TYR A 434 36.42 -17.59 -27.15
CA TYR A 434 36.57 -18.03 -25.78
C TYR A 434 37.65 -17.25 -25.03
N ILE A 435 38.57 -16.56 -25.71
CA ILE A 435 39.57 -15.63 -25.11
C ILE A 435 38.93 -14.25 -24.85
N PHE A 436 37.69 -14.24 -24.36
CA PHE A 436 36.92 -13.02 -24.11
C PHE A 436 37.57 -12.10 -23.06
N TRP A 437 38.43 -12.65 -22.20
CA TRP A 437 39.15 -11.92 -21.15
C TRP A 437 40.29 -11.03 -21.70
N ARG A 438 40.65 -11.13 -22.99
CA ARG A 438 41.62 -10.21 -23.64
C ARG A 438 40.98 -8.97 -24.28
N GLN A 439 39.66 -8.86 -24.28
CA GLN A 439 38.98 -7.65 -24.79
C GLN A 439 39.11 -6.51 -23.78
N SER A 440 39.83 -5.45 -24.13
CA SER A 440 40.04 -4.27 -23.26
C SER A 440 38.87 -3.27 -23.26
N GLY A 441 37.94 -3.41 -24.22
CA GLY A 441 36.86 -2.45 -24.47
C GLY A 441 37.27 -1.27 -25.36
N SER A 442 38.55 -1.18 -25.75
CA SER A 442 39.03 -0.15 -26.68
C SER A 442 38.64 -0.49 -28.12
N ARG A 443 38.04 0.47 -28.82
CA ARG A 443 37.68 0.37 -30.24
C ARG A 443 38.78 0.93 -31.13
N SER A 444 38.98 0.34 -32.31
CA SER A 444 39.87 0.91 -33.32
C SER A 444 39.29 2.22 -33.87
N GLU A 445 40.14 3.13 -34.34
CA GLU A 445 39.68 4.40 -34.92
C GLU A 445 38.77 4.17 -36.15
N GLU A 446 39.02 3.11 -36.94
CA GLU A 446 38.15 2.75 -38.07
C GLU A 446 36.73 2.36 -37.62
N GLU A 447 36.60 1.64 -36.51
CA GLU A 447 35.29 1.30 -35.92
C GLU A 447 34.58 2.53 -35.35
N LYS A 448 35.33 3.45 -34.71
CA LYS A 448 34.77 4.71 -34.21
C LYS A 448 34.21 5.56 -35.36
N THR A 449 34.96 5.71 -36.46
CA THR A 449 34.50 6.48 -37.63
C THR A 449 33.24 5.87 -38.22
N LYS A 450 33.19 4.54 -38.42
CA LYS A 450 31.98 3.85 -38.92
C LYS A 450 30.74 4.12 -38.06
N LEU A 451 30.89 4.14 -36.73
CA LEU A 451 29.77 4.42 -35.81
C LEU A 451 29.39 5.91 -35.76
N ARG A 452 30.34 6.83 -35.98
CA ARG A 452 30.06 8.27 -36.07
C ARG A 452 29.27 8.61 -37.33
N ASP A 453 29.58 7.94 -38.44
CA ASP A 453 28.93 8.17 -39.74
C ASP A 453 27.54 7.51 -39.86
N ASP A 454 27.21 6.57 -38.98
CA ASP A 454 25.91 5.90 -38.98
C ASP A 454 24.80 6.87 -38.50
N PRO A 455 23.78 7.18 -39.33
CA PRO A 455 22.69 8.08 -38.95
C PRO A 455 21.70 7.46 -37.97
N THR A 456 21.69 6.13 -37.81
CA THR A 456 20.76 5.42 -36.93
C THR A 456 21.21 5.39 -35.46
N ILE A 457 22.47 5.76 -35.22
CA ILE A 457 23.12 5.77 -33.91
C ILE A 457 22.87 7.08 -33.20
N ASP A 458 22.55 6.97 -31.90
CA ASP A 458 22.26 8.09 -31.03
C ASP A 458 23.43 9.10 -30.97
N PRO A 459 23.19 10.41 -31.18
CA PRO A 459 24.22 11.44 -31.13
C PRO A 459 25.01 11.51 -29.82
N HIS A 460 24.39 11.23 -28.67
CA HIS A 460 25.08 11.18 -27.38
C HIS A 460 25.98 9.96 -27.28
N TYR A 461 25.60 8.82 -27.89
CA TYR A 461 26.49 7.67 -27.96
C TYR A 461 27.73 7.94 -28.83
N LYS A 462 27.62 8.78 -29.88
CA LYS A 462 28.77 9.16 -30.71
C LYS A 462 29.85 9.88 -29.90
N LEU A 463 29.46 10.69 -28.91
CA LEU A 463 30.39 11.30 -27.94
C LEU A 463 30.99 10.26 -26.99
N MET A 464 30.22 9.23 -26.64
CA MET A 464 30.68 8.15 -25.77
C MET A 464 31.77 7.26 -26.39
N LEU A 465 32.02 7.35 -27.70
CA LEU A 465 33.05 6.57 -28.40
C LEU A 465 34.49 6.90 -27.97
N ASP A 466 34.69 8.03 -27.31
CA ASP A 466 35.99 8.43 -26.76
C ASP A 466 36.31 7.76 -25.41
N TYR A 467 35.33 7.12 -24.77
CA TYR A 467 35.55 6.30 -23.58
C TYR A 467 35.76 4.82 -23.94
N ASP A 468 36.54 4.14 -23.12
CA ASP A 468 36.59 2.67 -23.15
C ASP A 468 35.22 2.09 -22.80
N GLU A 469 34.76 1.18 -23.65
CA GLU A 469 33.52 0.44 -23.39
C GLU A 469 33.72 -0.62 -22.30
N VAL A 470 32.61 -1.05 -21.69
CA VAL A 470 32.61 -2.27 -20.88
C VAL A 470 32.62 -3.49 -21.81
N PRO A 471 33.62 -4.39 -21.71
CA PRO A 471 33.63 -5.59 -22.53
C PRO A 471 32.41 -6.48 -22.23
N ASN A 472 31.90 -7.20 -23.24
CA ASN A 472 30.79 -8.15 -23.05
C ASN A 472 31.09 -9.22 -22.00
N SER A 473 32.37 -9.50 -21.75
CA SER A 473 32.82 -10.44 -20.73
C SER A 473 32.40 -10.07 -19.32
N TRP A 474 32.34 -8.79 -18.97
CA TRP A 474 31.94 -8.35 -17.62
C TRP A 474 30.46 -8.69 -17.37
N TYR A 475 29.59 -8.35 -18.31
CA TYR A 475 28.18 -8.71 -18.26
C TYR A 475 27.96 -10.24 -18.30
N PHE A 476 28.75 -10.96 -19.09
CA PHE A 476 28.70 -12.42 -19.12
C PHE A 476 29.14 -13.04 -17.78
N LEU A 477 30.16 -12.49 -17.11
CA LEU A 477 30.59 -12.96 -15.78
C LEU A 477 29.51 -12.72 -14.73
N VAL A 478 28.86 -11.55 -14.74
CA VAL A 478 27.70 -11.27 -13.86
C VAL A 478 26.57 -12.26 -14.13
N PHE A 479 26.25 -12.50 -15.40
CA PHE A 479 25.26 -13.50 -15.80
C PHE A 479 25.64 -14.91 -15.30
N ALA A 480 26.85 -15.37 -15.57
CA ALA A 480 27.32 -16.71 -15.22
C ALA A 480 27.37 -16.92 -13.71
N ALA A 481 27.87 -15.94 -12.94
CA ALA A 481 27.87 -16.00 -11.48
C ALA A 481 26.43 -16.07 -10.94
N SER A 482 25.54 -15.20 -11.43
CA SER A 482 24.13 -15.19 -11.01
C SER A 482 23.42 -16.49 -11.37
N PHE A 483 23.68 -17.05 -12.55
CA PHE A 483 23.13 -18.34 -12.99
C PHE A 483 23.56 -19.49 -12.08
N ILE A 484 24.85 -19.58 -11.75
CA ILE A 484 25.39 -20.63 -10.87
C ILE A 484 24.80 -20.50 -9.47
N ILE A 485 24.81 -19.29 -8.90
CA ILE A 485 24.25 -19.03 -7.57
C ILE A 485 22.76 -19.40 -7.54
N GLY A 486 22.00 -18.97 -8.55
CA GLY A 486 20.57 -19.25 -8.63
C GLY A 486 20.26 -20.73 -8.72
N MET A 487 20.97 -21.47 -9.57
CA MET A 487 20.83 -22.92 -9.69
C MET A 487 21.09 -23.61 -8.35
N VAL A 488 22.19 -23.27 -7.66
CA VAL A 488 22.52 -23.86 -6.35
C VAL A 488 21.45 -23.54 -5.31
N CYS A 489 21.03 -22.28 -5.21
CA CYS A 489 20.01 -21.84 -4.26
C CYS A 489 18.68 -22.57 -4.47
N LEU A 490 18.20 -22.71 -5.70
CA LEU A 490 16.93 -23.40 -6.00
C LEU A 490 16.89 -24.84 -5.45
N TYR A 491 18.00 -25.58 -5.56
CA TYR A 491 18.09 -26.94 -5.01
C TYR A 491 18.25 -26.97 -3.49
N VAL A 492 19.06 -26.07 -2.92
CA VAL A 492 19.23 -25.96 -1.47
C VAL A 492 17.90 -25.60 -0.79
N MET A 493 17.09 -24.76 -1.44
CA MET A 493 15.81 -24.27 -0.93
C MET A 493 14.65 -25.23 -1.22
N LYS A 494 14.89 -26.34 -1.95
CA LYS A 494 13.86 -27.29 -2.39
C LYS A 494 12.68 -26.60 -3.09
N SER A 495 12.97 -25.67 -4.01
CA SER A 495 11.96 -24.83 -4.69
C SER A 495 10.95 -25.59 -5.58
N THR A 496 11.07 -26.91 -5.72
CA THR A 496 10.32 -27.80 -6.64
C THR A 496 10.53 -27.52 -8.14
N LEU A 497 11.26 -26.45 -8.50
CA LEU A 497 11.61 -26.08 -9.87
C LEU A 497 12.76 -26.98 -10.38
N PRO A 498 12.57 -27.77 -11.45
CA PRO A 498 13.66 -28.56 -12.01
C PRO A 498 14.71 -27.69 -12.72
N TRP A 499 15.96 -28.15 -12.79
CA TRP A 499 17.07 -27.40 -13.42
C TRP A 499 16.76 -26.94 -14.86
N TRP A 500 16.07 -27.76 -15.64
CA TRP A 500 15.72 -27.41 -17.02
C TRP A 500 14.67 -26.28 -17.06
N GLY A 501 13.81 -26.19 -16.04
CA GLY A 501 12.84 -25.11 -15.89
C GLY A 501 13.51 -23.77 -15.65
N PHE A 502 14.58 -23.75 -14.86
CA PHE A 502 15.42 -22.56 -14.68
C PHE A 502 16.13 -22.15 -15.98
N VAL A 503 16.64 -23.11 -16.76
CA VAL A 503 17.22 -22.82 -18.09
C VAL A 503 16.17 -22.20 -19.02
N MET A 504 14.94 -22.73 -19.00
CA MET A 504 13.83 -22.15 -19.77
C MET A 504 13.47 -20.75 -19.32
N ALA A 505 13.49 -20.44 -18.01
CA ALA A 505 13.28 -19.09 -17.49
C ALA A 505 14.28 -18.10 -18.10
N VAL A 506 15.56 -18.46 -18.15
CA VAL A 506 16.61 -17.64 -18.73
C VAL A 506 16.43 -17.45 -20.25
N ILE A 507 15.99 -18.49 -20.96
CA ILE A 507 15.67 -18.38 -22.39
C ILE A 507 14.50 -17.41 -22.62
N PHE A 508 13.42 -17.54 -21.84
CA PHE A 508 12.28 -16.63 -21.94
C PHE A 508 12.66 -15.20 -21.60
N LEU A 509 13.45 -14.98 -20.55
CA LEU A 509 14.02 -13.68 -20.20
C LEU A 509 14.74 -13.07 -21.41
N ALA A 510 15.66 -13.79 -22.04
CA ALA A 510 16.40 -13.29 -23.21
C ALA A 510 15.48 -12.97 -24.40
N VAL A 511 14.51 -13.84 -24.70
CA VAL A 511 13.57 -13.64 -25.82
C VAL A 511 12.67 -12.43 -25.56
N PHE A 512 12.05 -12.35 -24.39
CA PHE A 512 11.09 -11.31 -24.06
C PHE A 512 11.76 -9.95 -23.89
N LEU A 513 13.00 -9.90 -23.40
CA LEU A 513 13.77 -8.66 -23.28
C LEU A 513 13.97 -7.95 -24.63
N VAL A 514 14.11 -8.69 -25.73
CA VAL A 514 14.22 -8.08 -27.08
C VAL A 514 12.95 -7.33 -27.45
N PHE A 515 11.77 -7.94 -27.27
CA PHE A 515 10.50 -7.35 -27.69
C PHE A 515 10.03 -6.28 -26.70
N PHE A 516 9.91 -6.65 -25.43
CA PHE A 516 9.34 -5.79 -24.40
C PHE A 516 10.33 -4.72 -23.94
N GLY A 517 11.64 -5.00 -23.97
CA GLY A 517 12.66 -3.99 -23.70
C GLY A 517 12.71 -2.92 -24.80
N ALA A 518 12.56 -3.31 -26.08
CA ALA A 518 12.44 -2.36 -27.17
C ALA A 518 11.14 -1.55 -27.09
N GLN A 519 10.01 -2.19 -26.78
CA GLN A 519 8.75 -1.48 -26.58
C GLN A 519 8.86 -0.45 -25.44
N TYR A 520 9.45 -0.84 -24.30
CA TYR A 520 9.67 0.05 -23.16
C TYR A 520 10.57 1.24 -23.54
N ALA A 521 11.66 0.99 -24.25
CA ALA A 521 12.61 2.03 -24.68
C ALA A 521 11.99 3.05 -25.65
N ILE A 522 11.10 2.61 -26.54
CA ILE A 522 10.46 3.45 -27.57
C ILE A 522 9.26 4.20 -26.99
N THR A 523 8.37 3.49 -26.30
CA THR A 523 7.04 4.00 -25.93
C THR A 523 6.96 4.49 -24.49
N GLY A 524 7.93 4.16 -23.65
CA GLY A 524 7.88 4.39 -22.19
C GLY A 524 6.94 3.44 -21.44
N PHE A 525 6.15 2.62 -22.15
CA PHE A 525 5.18 1.71 -21.54
C PHE A 525 5.85 0.45 -20.98
N GLY A 526 5.71 0.23 -19.68
CA GLY A 526 6.18 -0.97 -18.99
C GLY A 526 5.09 -2.04 -18.94
N PHE A 527 5.18 -3.06 -19.80
CA PHE A 527 4.21 -4.16 -19.83
C PHE A 527 4.40 -5.09 -18.62
N ASN A 528 3.35 -5.30 -17.81
CA ASN A 528 3.40 -6.30 -16.72
C ASN A 528 3.27 -7.73 -17.28
N LEU A 529 4.37 -8.49 -17.25
CA LEU A 529 4.48 -9.87 -17.77
C LEU A 529 4.36 -10.94 -16.66
N GLN A 530 4.17 -10.55 -15.40
CA GLN A 530 4.13 -11.48 -14.28
C GLN A 530 3.07 -12.59 -14.45
N PRO A 531 1.79 -12.31 -14.75
CA PRO A 531 0.78 -13.37 -14.88
C PRO A 531 1.06 -14.30 -16.06
N ILE A 532 1.72 -13.79 -17.11
CA ILE A 532 2.09 -14.57 -18.29
C ILE A 532 3.20 -15.57 -17.95
N PHE A 533 4.21 -15.16 -17.19
CA PHE A 533 5.25 -16.08 -16.74
C PHE A 533 4.73 -17.10 -15.73
N GLN A 534 3.81 -16.70 -14.83
CA GLN A 534 3.13 -17.63 -13.94
C GLN A 534 2.25 -18.62 -14.73
N MET A 535 1.59 -18.18 -15.80
CA MET A 535 0.86 -19.08 -16.71
C MET A 535 1.78 -20.09 -17.38
N LEU A 536 2.87 -19.63 -18.02
CA LEU A 536 3.83 -20.51 -18.69
C LEU A 536 4.38 -21.54 -17.70
N ALA A 537 4.72 -21.10 -16.48
CA ALA A 537 5.18 -21.98 -15.42
C ALA A 537 4.11 -22.99 -14.99
N GLY A 538 2.84 -22.59 -14.87
CA GLY A 538 1.73 -23.47 -14.49
C GLY A 538 1.51 -24.62 -15.48
N TYR A 539 1.61 -24.33 -16.80
CA TYR A 539 1.52 -25.37 -17.83
C TYR A 539 2.80 -26.23 -17.93
N MET A 540 3.98 -25.69 -17.62
CA MET A 540 5.24 -26.44 -17.63
C MET A 540 5.45 -27.30 -16.38
N PHE A 541 4.94 -26.86 -15.23
CA PHE A 541 5.10 -27.48 -13.92
C PHE A 541 3.73 -27.61 -13.21
N PRO A 542 2.80 -28.40 -13.76
CA PRO A 542 1.46 -28.53 -13.20
C PRO A 542 1.51 -29.03 -11.75
N GLY A 543 0.67 -28.43 -10.90
CA GLY A 543 0.58 -28.75 -9.48
C GLY A 543 1.76 -28.27 -8.60
N ARG A 544 2.65 -27.39 -9.10
CA ARG A 544 3.84 -26.94 -8.36
C ARG A 544 3.88 -25.41 -8.18
N PRO A 545 3.17 -24.85 -7.19
CA PRO A 545 3.10 -23.40 -6.97
C PRO A 545 4.45 -22.78 -6.57
N LEU A 546 5.28 -23.48 -5.79
CA LEU A 546 6.64 -23.02 -5.47
C LEU A 546 7.51 -22.91 -6.74
N ALA A 547 7.46 -23.91 -7.64
CA ALA A 547 8.20 -23.85 -8.90
C ALA A 547 7.74 -22.66 -9.76
N ASN A 548 6.44 -22.38 -9.75
CA ASN A 548 5.83 -21.26 -10.45
C ASN A 548 6.39 -19.90 -10.00
N MET A 549 6.41 -19.67 -8.68
CA MET A 549 6.91 -18.43 -8.09
C MET A 549 8.39 -18.20 -8.41
N TYR A 550 9.24 -19.22 -8.20
CA TYR A 550 10.66 -19.09 -8.47
C TYR A 550 11.00 -18.98 -9.97
N PHE A 551 10.24 -19.65 -10.85
CA PHE A 551 10.34 -19.42 -12.29
C PHE A 551 10.02 -17.97 -12.64
N THR A 552 9.02 -17.38 -11.99
CA THR A 552 8.61 -15.98 -12.17
C THR A 552 9.68 -15.00 -11.66
N SER A 553 10.34 -15.31 -10.54
CA SER A 553 11.49 -14.52 -10.05
C SER A 553 12.68 -14.52 -11.04
N TYR A 554 12.85 -15.56 -11.86
CA TYR A 554 13.93 -15.64 -12.84
C TYR A 554 13.52 -15.25 -14.26
N THR A 555 12.24 -14.95 -14.48
CA THR A 555 11.71 -14.39 -15.72
C THR A 555 11.31 -12.93 -15.51
N TYR A 556 10.19 -12.65 -14.85
CA TYR A 556 9.63 -11.31 -14.68
C TYR A 556 10.56 -10.36 -13.92
N ASN A 557 11.06 -10.75 -12.74
CA ASN A 557 11.92 -9.88 -11.95
C ASN A 557 13.21 -9.54 -12.69
N ALA A 558 13.87 -10.57 -13.22
CA ALA A 558 15.08 -10.41 -14.01
C ALA A 558 14.84 -9.54 -15.26
N LEU A 559 13.66 -9.63 -15.88
CA LEU A 559 13.29 -8.79 -17.02
C LEU A 559 13.13 -7.33 -16.60
N SER A 560 12.39 -7.06 -15.52
CA SER A 560 12.22 -5.73 -14.94
C SER A 560 13.57 -5.11 -14.56
N GLN A 561 14.47 -5.89 -13.97
CA GLN A 561 15.85 -5.45 -13.70
C GLN A 561 16.64 -5.17 -14.98
N GLY A 562 16.45 -5.96 -16.04
CA GLY A 562 17.00 -5.67 -17.35
C GLY A 562 16.53 -4.32 -17.92
N PHE A 563 15.24 -3.98 -17.77
CA PHE A 563 14.70 -2.68 -18.18
C PHE A 563 15.33 -1.52 -17.41
N LEU A 564 15.47 -1.68 -16.11
CA LEU A 564 16.09 -0.68 -15.22
C LEU A 564 17.57 -0.44 -15.58
N LEU A 565 18.34 -1.52 -15.80
CA LEU A 565 19.72 -1.40 -16.26
C LEU A 565 19.80 -0.59 -17.56
N LEU A 566 18.98 -0.94 -18.55
CA LEU A 566 19.02 -0.27 -19.86
C LEU A 566 18.60 1.20 -19.76
N ARG A 567 17.59 1.51 -18.96
CA ARG A 567 17.18 2.88 -18.65
C ARG A 567 18.34 3.66 -18.04
N ASP A 568 19.00 3.11 -17.04
CA ASP A 568 20.09 3.76 -16.33
C ASP A 568 21.34 3.90 -17.21
N LEU A 569 21.62 2.91 -18.08
CA LEU A 569 22.67 3.02 -19.11
C LEU A 569 22.37 4.16 -20.09
N LYS A 570 21.10 4.36 -20.46
CA LYS A 570 20.70 5.48 -21.34
C LYS A 570 20.88 6.82 -20.63
N LEU A 571 20.50 6.92 -19.37
CA LEU A 571 20.70 8.12 -18.56
C LEU A 571 22.19 8.46 -18.44
N ALA A 572 23.04 7.43 -18.25
CA ALA A 572 24.49 7.59 -18.22
C ALA A 572 25.06 8.08 -19.55
N GLN A 573 24.58 7.53 -20.68
CA GLN A 573 24.95 7.98 -22.03
C GLN A 573 24.57 9.44 -22.26
N GLN A 574 23.35 9.84 -21.88
CA GLN A 574 22.87 11.22 -22.00
C GLN A 574 23.66 12.21 -21.13
N ASN A 575 24.22 11.74 -20.00
CA ASN A 575 25.05 12.53 -19.08
C ASN A 575 26.56 12.31 -19.25
N LYS A 576 26.96 11.53 -20.27
CA LYS A 576 28.35 11.28 -20.66
C LYS A 576 29.22 10.72 -19.54
N LEU A 577 28.63 9.84 -18.72
CA LEU A 577 29.36 9.07 -17.73
C LEU A 577 30.00 7.84 -18.38
N SER A 578 31.32 7.66 -18.18
CA SER A 578 32.07 6.55 -18.78
C SER A 578 31.40 5.18 -18.54
N PRO A 579 31.33 4.28 -19.52
CA PRO A 579 30.61 3.01 -19.38
C PRO A 579 31.10 2.14 -18.21
N LYS A 580 32.41 2.14 -17.94
CA LYS A 580 33.02 1.40 -16.82
C LYS A 580 32.56 1.93 -15.46
N ALA A 581 32.42 3.25 -15.31
CA ALA A 581 31.87 3.83 -14.10
C ALA A 581 30.39 3.45 -13.92
N THR A 582 29.60 3.57 -14.99
CA THR A 582 28.18 3.19 -15.00
C THR A 582 27.95 1.75 -14.59
N PHE A 583 28.67 0.80 -15.18
CA PHE A 583 28.57 -0.62 -14.81
C PHE A 583 28.87 -0.83 -13.32
N THR A 584 29.93 -0.22 -12.82
CA THR A 584 30.37 -0.41 -11.44
C THR A 584 29.34 0.13 -10.45
N THR A 585 28.82 1.34 -10.68
CA THR A 585 27.82 1.95 -9.78
C THR A 585 26.50 1.19 -9.81
N GLN A 586 26.05 0.74 -10.98
CA GLN A 586 24.84 -0.08 -11.10
C GLN A 586 24.97 -1.42 -10.35
N VAL A 587 26.10 -2.13 -10.49
CA VAL A 587 26.33 -3.41 -9.80
C VAL A 587 26.38 -3.22 -8.29
N ILE A 588 27.05 -2.18 -7.79
CA ILE A 588 27.09 -1.86 -6.35
C ILE A 588 25.68 -1.54 -5.84
N GLY A 589 24.95 -0.66 -6.52
CA GLY A 589 23.58 -0.29 -6.16
C GLY A 589 22.64 -1.49 -6.11
N CYS A 590 22.68 -2.33 -7.15
CA CYS A 590 21.88 -3.55 -7.23
C CYS A 590 22.18 -4.53 -6.08
N CYS A 591 23.46 -4.75 -5.75
CA CYS A 591 23.84 -5.62 -4.63
C CYS A 591 23.36 -5.07 -3.28
N MET A 592 23.47 -3.75 -3.08
CA MET A 592 22.97 -3.10 -1.87
C MET A 592 21.44 -3.18 -1.76
N GLY A 593 20.74 -2.89 -2.86
CA GLY A 593 19.28 -2.97 -2.94
C GLY A 593 18.78 -4.36 -2.57
N ALA A 594 19.30 -5.39 -3.23
CA ALA A 594 18.95 -6.78 -2.98
C ALA A 594 19.14 -7.20 -1.49
N LEU A 595 20.25 -6.78 -0.88
CA LEU A 595 20.52 -7.11 0.53
C LEU A 595 19.57 -6.39 1.48
N LEU A 596 19.33 -5.10 1.28
CA LEU A 596 18.47 -4.30 2.16
C LEU A 596 16.99 -4.62 1.97
N ASN A 597 16.54 -4.91 0.75
CA ASN A 597 15.19 -5.41 0.51
C ASN A 597 14.95 -6.71 1.30
N TYR A 598 15.89 -7.66 1.25
CA TYR A 598 15.76 -8.91 1.99
C TYR A 598 15.67 -8.69 3.51
N VAL A 599 16.53 -7.83 4.07
CA VAL A 599 16.51 -7.48 5.50
C VAL A 599 15.17 -6.84 5.89
N MET A 600 14.69 -5.89 5.11
CA MET A 600 13.42 -5.21 5.38
C MET A 600 12.23 -6.16 5.25
N MET A 601 12.23 -7.03 4.24
CA MET A 601 11.17 -8.04 4.06
C MET A 601 11.04 -8.95 5.29
N ILE A 602 12.14 -9.50 5.81
CA ILE A 602 12.07 -10.35 7.02
C ILE A 602 11.43 -9.58 8.17
N SER A 603 11.90 -8.35 8.41
CA SER A 603 11.38 -7.51 9.48
C SER A 603 9.88 -7.25 9.32
N ILE A 604 9.40 -6.96 8.11
CA ILE A 604 7.97 -6.66 7.88
C ILE A 604 7.13 -7.93 8.04
N VAL A 605 7.53 -9.03 7.40
CA VAL A 605 6.76 -10.27 7.41
C VAL A 605 6.68 -10.88 8.81
N ASP A 606 7.76 -10.90 9.58
CA ASP A 606 7.73 -11.44 10.94
C ASP A 606 6.86 -10.59 11.90
N ASN A 607 6.76 -9.28 11.68
CA ASN A 607 5.96 -8.38 12.53
C ASN A 607 4.50 -8.20 12.07
N GLN A 608 4.19 -8.41 10.78
CA GLN A 608 2.87 -8.08 10.19
C GLN A 608 2.14 -9.29 9.59
N ALA A 609 2.62 -10.52 9.86
CA ALA A 609 2.09 -11.75 9.24
C ALA A 609 0.55 -11.91 9.27
N PRO A 610 -0.18 -11.60 10.37
CA PRO A 610 -1.63 -11.71 10.38
C PRO A 610 -2.30 -10.74 9.40
N ILE A 611 -1.81 -9.49 9.33
CA ILE A 611 -2.35 -8.44 8.45
C ILE A 611 -2.05 -8.75 6.99
N LEU A 612 -0.85 -9.28 6.70
CA LEU A 612 -0.44 -9.66 5.35
C LEU A 612 -1.21 -10.84 4.76
N LYS A 613 -1.92 -11.62 5.61
CA LYS A 613 -2.83 -12.70 5.18
C LYS A 613 -4.30 -12.25 5.09
N SER A 614 -4.64 -11.05 5.56
CA SER A 614 -5.99 -10.50 5.48
C SER A 614 -6.27 -9.93 4.09
N ALA A 615 -7.48 -10.16 3.57
CA ALA A 615 -7.95 -9.63 2.29
C ALA A 615 -7.97 -8.09 2.25
N GLU A 616 -8.30 -7.48 3.38
CA GLU A 616 -8.53 -6.05 3.56
C GLU A 616 -7.24 -5.32 3.98
N GLY A 617 -6.38 -5.99 4.76
CA GLY A 617 -5.20 -5.38 5.34
C GLY A 617 -5.56 -4.29 6.37
N THR A 618 -4.76 -3.23 6.43
CA THR A 618 -5.00 -2.02 7.23
C THR A 618 -4.67 -0.79 6.38
N ASN A 619 -4.98 0.42 6.88
CA ASN A 619 -4.57 1.68 6.23
C ASN A 619 -3.04 1.87 6.16
N ILE A 620 -2.25 1.02 6.85
CA ILE A 620 -0.79 1.14 6.96
C ILE A 620 -0.07 -0.02 6.28
N TRP A 621 -0.59 -1.25 6.35
CA TRP A 621 0.03 -2.45 5.81
C TRP A 621 -0.99 -3.26 5.02
N SER A 622 -0.60 -3.76 3.85
CA SER A 622 -1.45 -4.60 3.01
C SER A 622 -0.69 -5.80 2.49
N GLY A 623 -1.36 -6.95 2.50
CA GLY A 623 -0.88 -8.17 1.86
C GLY A 623 -1.32 -8.31 0.40
N ALA A 624 -1.89 -7.27 -0.23
CA ALA A 624 -2.55 -7.40 -1.53
C ALA A 624 -1.61 -7.96 -2.62
N GLN A 625 -0.37 -7.46 -2.73
CA GLN A 625 0.60 -7.92 -3.71
C GLN A 625 0.98 -9.39 -3.49
N ILE A 626 1.43 -9.72 -2.27
CA ILE A 626 1.87 -11.08 -1.94
C ILE A 626 0.73 -12.11 -2.04
N GLN A 627 -0.49 -11.72 -1.70
CA GLN A 627 -1.68 -12.55 -1.86
C GLN A 627 -2.00 -12.76 -3.34
N GLN A 628 -1.92 -11.71 -4.16
CA GLN A 628 -2.08 -11.82 -5.61
C GLN A 628 -1.06 -12.81 -6.21
N PHE A 629 0.20 -12.68 -5.81
CA PHE A 629 1.27 -13.56 -6.29
C PHE A 629 1.03 -15.02 -5.94
N ASN A 630 0.60 -15.29 -4.70
CA ASN A 630 0.23 -16.62 -4.24
C ASN A 630 -1.04 -17.17 -4.94
N THR A 631 -2.11 -16.37 -5.00
CA THR A 631 -3.37 -16.69 -5.71
C THR A 631 -3.07 -17.15 -7.15
N LEU A 632 -2.27 -16.38 -7.88
CA LEU A 632 -1.90 -16.72 -9.26
C LEU A 632 -1.06 -17.99 -9.32
N ALA A 633 -0.08 -18.17 -8.43
CA ALA A 633 0.75 -19.37 -8.40
C ALA A 633 -0.09 -20.64 -8.20
N ILE A 634 -1.11 -20.58 -7.34
CA ILE A 634 -2.04 -21.69 -7.09
C ILE A 634 -3.00 -21.89 -8.26
N ALA A 635 -3.66 -20.83 -8.73
CA ALA A 635 -4.61 -20.91 -9.85
C ALA A 635 -3.95 -21.48 -11.12
N TRP A 636 -2.73 -21.04 -11.44
CA TRP A 636 -1.97 -21.57 -12.57
C TRP A 636 -1.45 -22.99 -12.35
N SER A 637 -1.26 -23.42 -11.09
CA SER A 637 -0.90 -24.81 -10.79
C SER A 637 -2.02 -25.80 -11.13
N ILE A 638 -3.28 -25.33 -11.19
CA ILE A 638 -4.47 -26.09 -11.63
C ILE A 638 -5.00 -25.64 -12.99
N ALA A 639 -4.15 -24.97 -13.80
CA ALA A 639 -4.54 -24.35 -15.06
C ALA A 639 -5.31 -25.24 -16.05
N PRO A 640 -4.95 -26.53 -16.25
CA PRO A 640 -5.68 -27.39 -17.18
C PRO A 640 -7.18 -27.50 -16.87
N LYS A 641 -7.57 -27.42 -15.58
CA LYS A 641 -8.97 -27.51 -15.15
C LYS A 641 -9.70 -26.16 -15.16
N MET A 642 -8.97 -25.04 -15.15
CA MET A 642 -9.54 -23.69 -15.05
C MET A 642 -9.54 -22.92 -16.38
N PHE A 643 -8.42 -22.92 -17.11
CA PHE A 643 -8.16 -21.96 -18.20
C PHE A 643 -8.03 -22.60 -19.58
N SER A 644 -7.84 -23.92 -19.68
CA SER A 644 -7.74 -24.61 -20.97
C SER A 644 -9.04 -24.58 -21.77
N ILE A 645 -8.97 -24.83 -23.08
CA ILE A 645 -10.15 -24.85 -23.94
C ILE A 645 -11.13 -25.92 -23.45
N GLY A 646 -12.41 -25.55 -23.29
CA GLY A 646 -13.43 -26.40 -22.66
C GLY A 646 -13.58 -26.23 -21.14
N ALA A 647 -12.67 -25.53 -20.47
CA ALA A 647 -12.79 -25.18 -19.05
C ALA A 647 -13.57 -23.86 -18.84
N ARG A 648 -13.89 -23.54 -17.57
CA ARG A 648 -14.68 -22.38 -17.16
C ARG A 648 -14.14 -21.07 -17.75
N TYR A 649 -12.84 -20.84 -17.65
CA TYR A 649 -12.16 -19.62 -18.08
C TYR A 649 -11.38 -19.79 -19.39
N GLN A 650 -11.88 -20.62 -20.32
CA GLN A 650 -11.24 -20.91 -21.61
C GLN A 650 -10.83 -19.66 -22.42
N TRP A 651 -11.57 -18.56 -22.27
CA TRP A 651 -11.28 -17.29 -22.95
C TRP A 651 -9.92 -16.71 -22.60
N VAL A 652 -9.39 -17.00 -21.41
CA VAL A 652 -8.03 -16.62 -21.00
C VAL A 652 -6.98 -17.19 -21.95
N THR A 653 -7.18 -18.43 -22.43
CA THR A 653 -6.28 -19.07 -23.40
C THR A 653 -6.58 -18.64 -24.84
N ILE A 654 -7.86 -18.50 -25.20
CA ILE A 654 -8.27 -18.07 -26.56
C ILE A 654 -7.78 -16.64 -26.87
N ALA A 655 -7.63 -15.81 -25.85
CA ALA A 655 -7.18 -14.42 -25.98
C ALA A 655 -5.85 -14.25 -26.73
N PHE A 656 -4.92 -15.21 -26.66
CA PHE A 656 -3.67 -15.16 -27.44
C PHE A 656 -3.93 -15.11 -28.96
N PHE A 657 -4.95 -15.83 -29.44
CA PHE A 657 -5.29 -15.78 -30.84
C PHE A 657 -5.91 -14.43 -31.22
N ILE A 658 -6.75 -13.87 -30.36
CA ILE A 658 -7.36 -12.55 -30.54
C ILE A 658 -6.28 -11.47 -30.59
N GLY A 659 -5.34 -11.51 -29.64
CA GLY A 659 -4.21 -10.59 -29.57
C GLY A 659 -3.29 -10.67 -30.78
N PHE A 660 -3.02 -11.87 -31.29
CA PHE A 660 -2.26 -12.06 -32.52
C PHE A 660 -2.92 -11.37 -33.73
N LEU A 661 -4.25 -11.47 -33.84
CA LEU A 661 -4.99 -10.87 -34.94
C LEU A 661 -5.18 -9.35 -34.79
N ALA A 662 -5.25 -8.83 -33.56
CA ALA A 662 -5.66 -7.47 -33.29
C ALA A 662 -4.84 -6.38 -34.02
N PRO A 663 -3.49 -6.44 -34.13
CA PRO A 663 -2.73 -5.43 -34.87
C PRO A 663 -2.89 -5.51 -36.40
N LEU A 664 -3.28 -6.66 -36.97
CA LEU A 664 -3.25 -6.88 -38.42
C LEU A 664 -4.18 -5.94 -39.20
N PRO A 665 -5.46 -5.72 -38.82
CA PRO A 665 -6.33 -4.78 -39.54
C PRO A 665 -5.78 -3.37 -39.56
N PHE A 666 -5.20 -2.89 -38.45
CA PHE A 666 -4.63 -1.55 -38.34
C PHE A 666 -3.34 -1.41 -39.17
N TYR A 667 -2.54 -2.48 -39.24
CA TYR A 667 -1.36 -2.51 -40.11
C TYR A 667 -1.74 -2.41 -41.58
N PHE A 668 -2.71 -3.22 -42.02
CA PHE A 668 -3.19 -3.16 -43.39
C PHE A 668 -3.85 -1.81 -43.69
N ALA A 669 -4.66 -1.27 -42.78
CA ALA A 669 -5.24 0.06 -42.92
C ALA A 669 -4.17 1.16 -43.03
N HIS A 670 -3.11 1.11 -42.23
CA HIS A 670 -1.97 2.02 -42.34
C HIS A 670 -1.29 1.93 -43.71
N ARG A 671 -1.14 0.72 -44.26
CA ARG A 671 -0.52 0.49 -45.57
C ARG A 671 -1.41 0.91 -46.75
N PHE A 672 -2.72 0.73 -46.65
CA PHE A 672 -3.69 1.11 -47.69
C PHE A 672 -4.08 2.60 -47.63
N PHE A 673 -4.07 3.22 -46.45
CA PHE A 673 -4.43 4.61 -46.22
C PHE A 673 -3.30 5.42 -45.54
N PRO A 674 -2.10 5.53 -46.17
CA PRO A 674 -0.91 6.12 -45.54
C PRO A 674 -1.04 7.63 -45.25
N ARG A 675 -2.00 8.32 -45.87
CA ARG A 675 -2.30 9.73 -45.59
C ARG A 675 -2.99 9.94 -44.24
N MET A 676 -3.65 8.92 -43.69
CA MET A 676 -4.33 8.99 -42.40
C MET A 676 -3.38 8.55 -41.28
N ARG A 677 -2.81 9.54 -40.56
CA ARG A 677 -1.84 9.30 -39.48
C ARG A 677 -2.40 8.51 -38.28
N ILE A 678 -3.72 8.40 -38.14
CA ILE A 678 -4.38 7.68 -37.04
C ILE A 678 -3.99 6.19 -36.99
N TRP A 679 -3.85 5.54 -38.15
CA TRP A 679 -3.58 4.09 -38.21
C TRP A 679 -2.16 3.73 -37.75
N SER A 680 -1.19 4.63 -37.93
CA SER A 680 0.15 4.51 -37.36
C SER A 680 0.22 4.90 -35.88
N TYR A 681 -0.78 5.63 -35.40
CA TYR A 681 -0.83 6.12 -34.03
C TYR A 681 -1.41 5.09 -33.06
N LEU A 682 -2.33 4.25 -33.53
CA LEU A 682 -2.94 3.19 -32.72
C LEU A 682 -1.97 2.04 -32.45
N ASN A 683 -1.76 1.73 -31.18
CA ASN A 683 -1.00 0.59 -30.70
C ASN A 683 -1.94 -0.34 -29.92
N THR A 684 -2.44 -1.36 -30.61
CA THR A 684 -3.38 -2.33 -30.06
C THR A 684 -2.81 -3.12 -28.88
N ALA A 685 -1.50 -3.27 -28.77
CA ALA A 685 -0.89 -3.97 -27.64
C ALA A 685 -1.07 -3.19 -26.33
N ILE A 686 -0.87 -1.87 -26.38
CA ILE A 686 -1.09 -0.96 -25.24
C ILE A 686 -2.59 -0.91 -24.93
N ILE A 687 -3.44 -0.72 -25.94
CA ILE A 687 -4.90 -0.67 -25.75
C ILE A 687 -5.39 -1.94 -25.06
N LEU A 688 -5.04 -3.12 -25.61
CA LEU A 688 -5.48 -4.41 -25.08
C LEU A 688 -5.03 -4.61 -23.64
N TRP A 689 -3.79 -4.28 -23.29
CA TRP A 689 -3.35 -4.42 -21.90
C TRP A 689 -4.16 -3.52 -20.94
N TYR A 690 -4.37 -2.26 -21.30
CA TYR A 690 -5.15 -1.32 -20.46
C TYR A 690 -6.65 -1.63 -20.38
N LEU A 691 -7.21 -2.51 -21.23
CA LEU A 691 -8.59 -3.01 -21.06
C LEU A 691 -8.78 -3.82 -19.77
N GLY A 692 -7.70 -4.33 -19.18
CA GLY A 692 -7.74 -5.13 -17.96
C GLY A 692 -7.14 -4.47 -16.73
N GLU A 693 -6.61 -3.24 -16.84
CA GLU A 693 -5.81 -2.63 -15.76
C GLU A 693 -6.60 -2.45 -14.46
N LEU A 694 -7.91 -2.19 -14.56
CA LEU A 694 -8.81 -1.94 -13.43
C LEU A 694 -9.34 -3.23 -12.80
N PHE A 695 -8.44 -4.10 -12.34
CA PHE A 695 -8.81 -5.38 -11.73
C PHE A 695 -8.66 -5.42 -10.21
N VAL A 696 -7.88 -4.51 -9.63
CA VAL A 696 -7.62 -4.38 -8.19
C VAL A 696 -7.15 -2.95 -7.86
N GLY A 697 -7.20 -2.56 -6.58
CA GLY A 697 -6.51 -1.36 -6.07
C GLY A 697 -7.35 -0.09 -5.99
N LEU A 698 -6.66 1.04 -5.78
CA LEU A 698 -7.22 2.39 -5.69
C LEU A 698 -7.23 3.04 -7.08
N ASN A 699 -8.42 3.33 -7.62
CA ASN A 699 -8.58 3.77 -9.02
C ASN A 699 -8.98 5.23 -9.18
N ALA A 700 -9.24 5.96 -8.09
CA ALA A 700 -9.74 7.33 -8.14
C ALA A 700 -8.79 8.35 -8.82
N SER A 701 -7.49 8.05 -8.93
CA SER A 701 -6.52 8.99 -9.53
C SER A 701 -6.36 8.87 -11.04
N LEU A 702 -6.93 7.83 -11.67
CA LEU A 702 -6.77 7.58 -13.10
C LEU A 702 -7.38 8.67 -13.99
N THR A 703 -8.55 9.20 -13.62
CA THR A 703 -9.14 10.30 -14.39
C THR A 703 -8.25 11.55 -14.29
N SER A 704 -7.74 11.90 -13.10
CA SER A 704 -6.79 13.00 -12.92
C SER A 704 -5.49 12.79 -13.71
N TYR A 705 -4.96 11.56 -13.73
CA TYR A 705 -3.79 11.17 -14.52
C TYR A 705 -3.99 11.51 -16.02
N TYR A 706 -5.14 11.12 -16.58
CA TYR A 706 -5.46 11.42 -17.98
C TYR A 706 -5.86 12.88 -18.23
N ILE A 707 -6.52 13.55 -17.28
CA ILE A 707 -6.89 14.97 -17.39
C ILE A 707 -5.65 15.86 -17.40
N LEU A 708 -4.70 15.64 -16.48
CA LEU A 708 -3.46 16.42 -16.40
C LEU A 708 -2.56 16.17 -17.62
N ALA A 709 -2.62 14.96 -18.19
CA ALA A 709 -1.99 14.65 -19.47
C ALA A 709 -2.69 15.33 -20.67
N ALA A 710 -3.99 15.59 -20.60
CA ALA A 710 -4.82 16.05 -21.72
C ALA A 710 -5.17 17.55 -21.71
N LEU A 711 -5.12 18.24 -20.55
CA LEU A 711 -5.74 19.57 -20.38
C LEU A 711 -4.83 20.57 -19.64
N ASP A 712 -3.68 20.88 -20.24
CA ASP A 712 -2.89 22.07 -19.85
C ASP A 712 -3.63 23.38 -20.24
N GLY A 713 -4.55 23.33 -21.22
CA GLY A 713 -5.37 24.48 -21.65
C GLY A 713 -6.77 24.58 -21.04
N GLY A 714 -7.43 23.46 -20.75
CA GLY A 714 -8.83 23.46 -20.27
C GLY A 714 -8.99 23.78 -18.78
N THR A 715 -7.97 23.44 -17.98
CA THR A 715 -7.96 23.67 -16.53
C THR A 715 -7.97 25.17 -16.20
N GLN A 716 -7.29 25.99 -16.99
CA GLN A 716 -7.32 27.45 -16.81
C GLN A 716 -8.71 28.05 -17.14
N VAL A 717 -9.43 27.47 -18.10
CA VAL A 717 -10.77 27.92 -18.47
C VAL A 717 -11.80 27.53 -17.40
N MET A 718 -11.71 26.33 -16.84
CA MET A 718 -12.62 25.92 -15.76
C MET A 718 -12.33 26.66 -14.45
N VAL A 719 -11.07 26.91 -14.10
CA VAL A 719 -10.71 27.74 -12.94
C VAL A 719 -11.19 29.19 -13.14
N PHE A 720 -11.09 29.74 -14.34
CA PHE A 720 -11.67 31.04 -14.69
C PHE A 720 -13.21 31.04 -14.51
N ILE A 721 -13.90 30.03 -15.04
CA ILE A 721 -15.36 29.90 -14.91
C ILE A 721 -15.78 29.71 -13.44
N ALA A 722 -15.11 28.83 -12.69
CA ALA A 722 -15.40 28.58 -11.27
C ALA A 722 -15.17 29.83 -10.41
N THR A 723 -14.11 30.60 -10.70
CA THR A 723 -13.78 31.84 -9.97
C THR A 723 -14.85 32.91 -10.13
N PHE A 724 -15.40 33.07 -11.34
CA PHE A 724 -16.41 34.09 -11.62
C PHE A 724 -17.85 33.64 -11.35
N ALA A 725 -18.17 32.35 -11.58
CA ALA A 725 -19.54 31.83 -11.46
C ALA A 725 -19.87 31.21 -10.10
N VAL A 726 -18.87 30.70 -9.37
CA VAL A 726 -19.08 29.92 -8.12
C VAL A 726 -18.41 30.58 -6.91
N PHE A 727 -17.18 31.07 -7.05
CA PHE A 727 -16.38 31.60 -5.94
C PHE A 727 -16.53 33.11 -5.70
N GLY A 728 -17.56 33.74 -6.29
CA GLY A 728 -17.94 35.11 -5.96
C GLY A 728 -17.09 36.20 -6.60
N GLY A 729 -16.35 35.93 -7.69
CA GLY A 729 -15.65 36.96 -8.47
C GLY A 729 -16.55 38.05 -9.08
N SER A 730 -17.88 37.84 -9.11
CA SER A 730 -18.89 38.82 -9.51
C SER A 730 -19.74 39.37 -8.35
N GLY A 731 -19.30 39.19 -7.10
CA GLY A 731 -19.85 39.93 -5.95
C GLY A 731 -20.84 39.18 -5.05
N ASN A 732 -21.20 37.93 -5.33
CA ASN A 732 -21.95 37.09 -4.39
C ASN A 732 -21.27 35.72 -4.23
N ALA A 733 -20.60 35.51 -3.11
CA ALA A 733 -20.10 34.20 -2.69
C ALA A 733 -21.18 33.48 -1.85
N VAL A 734 -21.39 32.19 -2.08
CA VAL A 734 -22.21 31.33 -1.20
C VAL A 734 -21.29 30.76 -0.13
N ALA A 735 -21.53 31.11 1.14
CA ALA A 735 -20.75 30.58 2.27
C ALA A 735 -21.27 29.21 2.70
N PHE A 736 -20.37 28.24 2.87
CA PHE A 736 -20.67 26.92 3.44
C PHE A 736 -20.38 26.92 4.96
N PRO A 737 -21.20 26.28 5.81
CA PRO A 737 -21.00 26.22 7.28
C PRO A 737 -19.93 25.19 7.68
N GLU A 738 -19.61 25.01 8.97
CA GLU A 738 -18.72 23.93 9.47
C GLU A 738 -19.10 22.56 8.87
N TRP A 739 -18.16 21.94 8.13
CA TRP A 739 -18.46 21.04 7.00
C TRP A 739 -17.38 20.01 6.71
N ALA A 740 -17.86 18.84 6.25
CA ALA A 740 -17.33 17.74 5.41
C ALA A 740 -15.88 17.23 5.50
N GLY A 741 -14.94 17.95 6.13
CA GLY A 741 -13.52 17.62 6.04
C GLY A 741 -12.79 17.39 7.36
N ASN A 742 -13.43 17.56 8.52
CA ASN A 742 -12.69 17.50 9.79
C ASN A 742 -13.53 16.92 10.93
N ARG A 743 -13.31 15.64 11.25
CA ARG A 743 -13.72 14.95 12.49
C ARG A 743 -12.58 14.09 12.98
N ILE A 744 -12.47 13.91 14.30
CA ILE A 744 -11.31 13.25 14.95
C ILE A 744 -11.42 11.71 14.96
N ASN A 745 -12.58 11.12 14.60
CA ASN A 745 -12.78 9.66 14.61
C ASN A 745 -13.39 9.13 13.30
N ASN A 746 -12.64 8.26 12.61
CA ASN A 746 -12.92 7.46 11.39
C ASN A 746 -13.20 8.19 10.05
N TYR A 747 -12.40 7.83 9.03
CA TYR A 747 -12.32 8.50 7.72
C TYR A 747 -13.20 7.88 6.61
N ASP A 748 -13.76 6.69 6.79
CA ASP A 748 -14.26 5.88 5.68
C ASP A 748 -15.79 5.76 5.57
N TYR A 749 -16.56 6.38 6.47
CA TYR A 749 -18.04 6.35 6.42
C TYR A 749 -18.63 4.92 6.34
N CYS A 750 -17.93 3.89 6.81
CA CYS A 750 -18.46 2.52 6.81
C CYS A 750 -19.35 2.25 8.05
N LEU A 751 -20.59 2.73 7.97
CA LEU A 751 -21.79 2.14 8.56
C LEU A 751 -23.00 2.80 7.87
N LYS A 752 -23.63 2.10 6.92
CA LYS A 752 -24.81 2.63 6.24
C LYS A 752 -25.94 2.81 7.27
N GLY A 753 -26.44 4.04 7.37
CA GLY A 753 -27.68 4.39 8.06
C GLY A 753 -27.53 4.85 9.51
N TYR A 754 -26.31 4.93 10.06
CA TYR A 754 -26.06 5.26 11.47
C TYR A 754 -24.95 6.31 11.63
N SER A 755 -25.21 7.31 12.46
CA SER A 755 -24.29 8.36 12.88
C SER A 755 -23.75 8.08 14.30
N CYS A 756 -22.49 8.42 14.55
CA CYS A 756 -21.89 8.37 15.89
C CYS A 756 -21.50 9.78 16.37
N LYS A 757 -21.84 10.14 17.61
CA LYS A 757 -21.44 11.40 18.27
C LYS A 757 -20.89 11.13 19.67
N THR A 758 -19.71 11.65 19.94
CA THR A 758 -19.16 11.75 21.31
C THR A 758 -19.68 13.03 21.96
N ILE A 759 -20.28 12.92 23.13
CA ILE A 759 -20.98 14.02 23.80
C ILE A 759 -20.57 14.06 25.28
N PRO A 760 -20.20 15.24 25.82
CA PRO A 760 -20.05 15.40 27.26
C PRO A 760 -21.43 15.38 27.92
N TYR A 761 -21.67 14.38 28.77
CA TYR A 761 -22.91 14.33 29.56
C TYR A 761 -22.73 14.95 30.95
N LYS A 762 -21.49 15.15 31.38
CA LYS A 762 -21.12 15.79 32.65
C LYS A 762 -19.79 16.53 32.51
N SER A 763 -19.78 17.81 32.83
CA SER A 763 -18.56 18.64 32.83
C SER A 763 -18.13 18.95 34.26
N GLY A 764 -16.84 18.79 34.54
CA GLY A 764 -16.28 19.01 35.87
C GLY A 764 -14.88 19.63 35.86
N PRO A 765 -14.34 20.02 37.03
CA PRO A 765 -13.01 20.62 37.16
C PRO A 765 -11.86 19.69 36.71
N ASP A 766 -12.09 18.37 36.73
CA ASP A 766 -11.12 17.35 36.28
C ASP A 766 -11.25 17.00 34.77
N GLY A 767 -12.17 17.64 34.05
CA GLY A 767 -12.48 17.39 32.64
C GLY A 767 -13.94 16.98 32.41
N ASP A 768 -14.29 16.82 31.14
CA ASP A 768 -15.59 16.30 30.72
C ASP A 768 -15.63 14.77 30.81
N ILE A 769 -16.75 14.23 31.27
CA ILE A 769 -17.07 12.80 31.17
C ILE A 769 -17.97 12.61 29.95
N LEU A 770 -17.51 11.74 29.06
CA LEU A 770 -18.05 11.60 27.72
C LEU A 770 -18.90 10.33 27.60
N LEU A 771 -19.85 10.36 26.68
CA LEU A 771 -20.51 9.17 26.18
C LEU A 771 -20.51 9.19 24.65
N ASP A 772 -20.49 8.02 24.04
CA ASP A 772 -20.67 7.87 22.60
C ASP A 772 -22.10 7.43 22.32
N VAL A 773 -22.74 8.12 21.37
CA VAL A 773 -24.10 7.83 20.90
C VAL A 773 -24.03 7.40 19.45
N VAL A 774 -24.45 6.18 19.17
CA VAL A 774 -24.61 5.60 17.84
C VAL A 774 -26.10 5.55 17.54
N TYR A 775 -26.60 6.34 16.58
CA TYR A 775 -28.02 6.51 16.31
C TYR A 775 -28.32 6.49 14.80
N PRO A 776 -29.51 6.04 14.37
CA PRO A 776 -29.82 5.98 12.94
C PRO A 776 -30.00 7.37 12.34
N GLU A 777 -29.60 7.58 11.09
CA GLU A 777 -29.66 8.92 10.45
C GLU A 777 -31.08 9.31 9.98
N GLU A 778 -31.92 8.32 9.68
CA GLU A 778 -33.32 8.55 9.30
C GLU A 778 -34.26 8.40 10.50
N THR A 779 -35.04 9.45 10.77
CA THR A 779 -36.10 9.43 11.77
C THR A 779 -37.34 8.78 11.15
N GLY A 780 -37.54 7.48 11.34
CA GLY A 780 -38.71 6.73 10.84
C GLY A 780 -40.06 7.11 11.48
N GLY A 781 -40.16 8.27 12.13
CA GLY A 781 -41.36 8.79 12.78
C GLY A 781 -41.74 8.11 14.10
N LEU A 782 -41.27 6.91 14.39
CA LEU A 782 -41.50 6.20 15.66
C LEU A 782 -40.45 6.58 16.72
N PRO A 783 -40.77 6.51 18.02
CA PRO A 783 -39.77 6.61 19.08
C PRO A 783 -38.70 5.53 18.93
N SER A 784 -37.42 5.91 19.00
CA SER A 784 -36.29 4.99 18.90
C SER A 784 -35.97 4.41 20.28
N THR A 785 -35.91 3.08 20.37
CA THR A 785 -35.38 2.38 21.56
C THR A 785 -33.91 2.74 21.73
N VAL A 786 -33.49 2.98 22.97
CA VAL A 786 -32.11 3.28 23.36
C VAL A 786 -31.56 2.12 24.17
N LEU A 787 -30.37 1.65 23.83
CA LEU A 787 -29.63 0.64 24.58
C LEU A 787 -28.35 1.26 25.14
N ILE A 788 -28.30 1.44 26.46
CA ILE A 788 -27.11 1.95 27.16
C ILE A 788 -26.24 0.77 27.57
N HIS A 789 -25.00 0.69 27.10
CA HIS A 789 -24.02 -0.31 27.56
C HIS A 789 -22.94 0.32 28.43
N ILE A 790 -22.80 -0.18 29.66
CA ILE A 790 -21.76 0.23 30.61
C ILE A 790 -20.60 -0.77 30.55
N HIS A 791 -19.40 -0.25 30.28
CA HIS A 791 -18.20 -1.07 30.07
C HIS A 791 -17.69 -1.73 31.37
N GLY A 792 -16.98 -2.86 31.21
CA GLY A 792 -16.32 -3.60 32.29
C GLY A 792 -14.94 -3.05 32.66
N GLY A 793 -14.13 -3.87 33.35
CA GLY A 793 -12.76 -3.51 33.76
C GLY A 793 -12.56 -3.36 35.27
N PHE A 794 -13.36 -4.07 36.07
CA PHE A 794 -13.22 -4.14 37.54
C PHE A 794 -13.34 -2.78 38.26
N LEU A 795 -13.96 -1.77 37.62
CA LEU A 795 -13.97 -0.36 38.03
C LEU A 795 -12.58 0.32 38.04
N ILE A 796 -11.53 -0.37 37.60
CA ILE A 796 -10.13 0.10 37.70
C ILE A 796 -9.57 0.52 36.35
N VAL A 797 -9.96 -0.19 35.30
CA VAL A 797 -9.56 0.02 33.90
C VAL A 797 -10.81 0.04 33.02
N GLY A 798 -10.61 0.36 31.74
CA GLY A 798 -11.65 0.43 30.75
C GLY A 798 -12.05 1.87 30.43
N ASP A 799 -12.66 2.03 29.28
CA ASP A 799 -13.31 3.23 28.78
C ASP A 799 -14.44 2.80 27.84
N ARG A 800 -15.17 3.76 27.27
CA ARG A 800 -16.26 3.54 26.31
C ARG A 800 -15.87 2.78 25.02
N TYR A 801 -14.59 2.46 24.81
CA TYR A 801 -14.11 1.63 23.69
C TYR A 801 -13.60 0.26 24.14
N SER A 802 -13.20 0.14 25.39
CA SER A 802 -12.67 -1.08 25.99
C SER A 802 -13.76 -2.13 26.17
N PHE A 803 -13.47 -3.37 25.77
CA PHE A 803 -14.40 -4.51 25.91
C PHE A 803 -15.77 -4.28 25.25
N MET A 804 -15.80 -3.52 24.15
CA MET A 804 -17.04 -3.18 23.43
C MET A 804 -17.76 -4.45 22.91
N PRO A 805 -19.02 -4.72 23.31
CA PRO A 805 -19.78 -5.86 22.81
C PRO A 805 -20.28 -5.57 21.38
N ARG A 806 -19.44 -5.84 20.39
CA ARG A 806 -19.75 -5.61 18.96
C ARG A 806 -21.03 -6.31 18.50
N TRP A 807 -21.31 -7.51 19.01
CA TRP A 807 -22.55 -8.23 18.75
C TRP A 807 -23.81 -7.45 19.19
N LEU A 808 -23.73 -6.70 20.28
CA LEU A 808 -24.83 -5.90 20.83
C LEU A 808 -25.01 -4.59 20.06
N VAL A 809 -23.90 -3.98 19.60
CA VAL A 809 -23.93 -2.85 18.67
C VAL A 809 -24.61 -3.25 17.37
N ASN A 810 -24.21 -4.40 16.80
CA ASN A 810 -24.81 -4.93 15.57
C ASN A 810 -26.30 -5.25 15.77
N ALA A 811 -26.68 -5.81 16.91
CA ALA A 811 -28.08 -6.07 17.25
C ALA A 811 -28.91 -4.77 17.34
N ALA A 812 -28.34 -3.70 17.92
CA ALA A 812 -28.99 -2.40 17.98
C ALA A 812 -29.15 -1.78 16.57
N VAL A 813 -28.10 -1.86 15.75
CA VAL A 813 -28.10 -1.38 14.35
C VAL A 813 -29.15 -2.11 13.50
N ALA A 814 -29.24 -3.44 13.63
CA ALA A 814 -30.21 -4.26 12.91
C ALA A 814 -31.68 -3.89 13.20
N ARG A 815 -31.93 -3.22 14.35
CA ARG A 815 -33.26 -2.87 14.85
C ARG A 815 -33.60 -1.39 14.75
N ASN A 816 -32.71 -0.59 14.16
CA ASN A 816 -32.87 0.86 14.14
C ASN A 816 -32.89 1.49 15.57
N TRP A 817 -32.24 0.85 16.55
CA TRP A 817 -32.09 1.34 17.93
C TRP A 817 -30.91 2.28 18.08
N ILE A 818 -30.96 3.16 19.07
CA ILE A 818 -29.83 4.01 19.47
C ILE A 818 -28.97 3.24 20.48
N PHE A 819 -27.66 3.16 20.27
CA PHE A 819 -26.72 2.56 21.21
C PHE A 819 -25.92 3.67 21.90
N VAL A 820 -25.81 3.62 23.23
CA VAL A 820 -25.10 4.62 24.03
C VAL A 820 -24.08 3.93 24.93
N THR A 821 -22.85 4.43 25.01
CA THR A 821 -21.85 3.90 25.93
C THR A 821 -21.14 5.04 26.68
N PRO A 822 -21.30 5.15 28.02
CA PRO A 822 -20.67 6.20 28.81
C PRO A 822 -19.32 5.75 29.40
N ASP A 823 -18.39 6.70 29.47
CA ASP A 823 -17.27 6.65 30.41
C ASP A 823 -17.77 6.87 31.85
N TYR A 824 -17.02 6.40 32.84
CA TYR A 824 -17.29 6.68 34.25
C TYR A 824 -15.99 6.74 35.06
N ARG A 825 -15.97 7.49 36.16
CA ARG A 825 -14.77 7.61 36.99
C ARG A 825 -14.31 6.26 37.56
N LEU A 826 -13.01 5.98 37.47
CA LEU A 826 -12.39 4.71 37.87
C LEU A 826 -11.73 4.81 39.25
N ILE A 827 -11.73 3.71 39.99
CA ILE A 827 -10.97 3.54 41.25
C ILE A 827 -9.53 3.08 40.93
N PRO A 828 -8.53 3.33 41.79
CA PRO A 828 -8.61 3.93 43.12
C PRO A 828 -8.52 5.46 43.15
N GLU A 829 -8.37 6.14 42.01
CA GLU A 829 -8.35 7.61 41.98
C GLU A 829 -9.70 8.22 42.29
N SER A 830 -10.80 7.46 42.17
CA SER A 830 -12.13 7.84 42.63
C SER A 830 -12.70 6.76 43.57
N THR A 831 -13.96 6.90 43.97
CA THR A 831 -14.70 5.91 44.77
C THR A 831 -15.77 5.23 43.89
N ALA A 832 -16.25 4.05 44.28
CA ALA A 832 -17.33 3.39 43.52
C ALA A 832 -18.64 4.19 43.54
N HIS A 833 -18.81 5.11 44.50
CA HIS A 833 -19.89 6.11 44.49
C HIS A 833 -19.77 7.05 43.30
N ALA A 834 -18.57 7.54 42.98
CA ALA A 834 -18.33 8.38 41.83
C ALA A 834 -18.67 7.66 40.52
N SER A 835 -18.25 6.39 40.38
CA SER A 835 -18.61 5.54 39.23
C SER A 835 -20.13 5.39 39.11
N LEU A 836 -20.83 5.11 40.22
CA LEU A 836 -22.29 4.95 40.23
C LEU A 836 -23.02 6.26 39.90
N ASP A 837 -22.63 7.37 40.51
CA ASP A 837 -23.20 8.69 40.23
C ASP A 837 -23.02 9.06 38.75
N ASP A 838 -21.86 8.77 38.17
CA ASP A 838 -21.60 9.03 36.75
C ASP A 838 -22.50 8.19 35.83
N THR A 839 -22.77 6.93 36.17
CA THR A 839 -23.70 6.09 35.39
C THR A 839 -25.17 6.47 35.57
N ILE A 840 -25.54 6.99 36.75
CA ILE A 840 -26.88 7.57 37.00
C ILE A 840 -27.06 8.85 36.18
N ASP A 841 -26.04 9.72 36.17
CA ASP A 841 -26.05 10.95 35.40
C ASP A 841 -26.13 10.66 33.89
N ALA A 842 -25.38 9.66 33.40
CA ALA A 842 -25.47 9.22 32.00
C ALA A 842 -26.88 8.71 31.64
N TYR A 843 -27.47 7.87 32.49
CA TYR A 843 -28.83 7.36 32.28
C TYR A 843 -29.87 8.50 32.25
N ASN A 844 -29.81 9.42 33.22
CA ASN A 844 -30.73 10.55 33.27
C ASN A 844 -30.55 11.48 32.06
N TRP A 845 -29.30 11.73 31.64
CA TRP A 845 -28.99 12.52 30.46
C TRP A 845 -29.56 11.88 29.19
N VAL A 846 -29.49 10.55 29.06
CA VAL A 846 -30.11 9.83 27.94
C VAL A 846 -31.63 10.05 27.90
N ARG A 847 -32.31 10.00 29.05
CA ARG A 847 -33.75 10.25 29.13
C ARG A 847 -34.12 11.71 28.86
N SER A 848 -33.33 12.67 29.33
CA SER A 848 -33.71 14.10 29.30
C SER A 848 -33.22 14.86 28.06
N SER A 849 -32.08 14.48 27.48
CA SER A 849 -31.33 15.35 26.57
C SER A 849 -30.95 14.69 25.25
N LEU A 850 -30.90 13.35 25.18
CA LEU A 850 -30.52 12.64 23.96
C LEU A 850 -31.42 12.97 22.76
N GLY A 851 -32.73 13.14 22.99
CA GLY A 851 -33.68 13.45 21.93
C GLY A 851 -33.40 14.80 21.26
N ASP A 852 -33.02 15.82 22.03
CA ASP A 852 -32.67 17.15 21.52
C ASP A 852 -31.36 17.11 20.70
N VAL A 853 -30.42 16.25 21.09
CA VAL A 853 -29.10 16.17 20.43
C VAL A 853 -29.12 15.34 19.15
N THR A 854 -29.95 14.29 19.12
CA THR A 854 -30.07 13.38 17.97
C THR A 854 -31.18 13.80 17.01
N GLY A 855 -32.19 14.53 17.48
CA GLY A 855 -33.43 14.78 16.73
C GLY A 855 -34.42 13.61 16.76
N HIS A 856 -34.14 12.56 17.54
CA HIS A 856 -35.02 11.40 17.70
C HIS A 856 -35.95 11.56 18.90
N ARG A 857 -37.17 11.02 18.78
CA ARG A 857 -38.01 10.79 19.95
C ARG A 857 -37.48 9.55 20.68
N ILE A 858 -37.21 9.67 21.98
CA ILE A 858 -36.73 8.55 22.80
C ILE A 858 -37.90 7.65 23.20
N GLY A 859 -37.78 6.36 22.88
CA GLY A 859 -38.71 5.30 23.28
C GLY A 859 -38.25 4.59 24.55
N ALA A 860 -38.31 3.26 24.57
CA ALA A 860 -37.78 2.45 25.67
C ALA A 860 -36.26 2.66 25.84
N VAL A 861 -35.77 2.72 27.07
CA VAL A 861 -34.34 2.78 27.42
C VAL A 861 -33.96 1.50 28.17
N LEU A 862 -33.26 0.64 27.45
CA LEU A 862 -32.68 -0.60 27.95
C LEU A 862 -31.28 -0.32 28.50
N VAL A 863 -30.87 -1.07 29.52
CA VAL A 863 -29.52 -0.97 30.10
C VAL A 863 -28.84 -2.32 30.05
N ALA A 864 -27.62 -2.35 29.54
CA ALA A 864 -26.74 -3.49 29.53
C ALA A 864 -25.42 -3.17 30.22
N GLY A 865 -24.76 -4.19 30.76
CA GLY A 865 -23.43 -4.01 31.33
C GLY A 865 -22.65 -5.31 31.42
N SER A 866 -21.35 -5.22 31.17
CA SER A 866 -20.44 -6.38 31.16
C SER A 866 -19.53 -6.35 32.39
N SER A 867 -19.38 -7.46 33.11
CA SER A 867 -18.48 -7.56 34.28
C SER A 867 -18.78 -6.49 35.35
N ALA A 868 -17.82 -5.62 35.68
CA ALA A 868 -18.05 -4.45 36.55
C ALA A 868 -19.14 -3.49 36.04
N GLY A 869 -19.28 -3.38 34.71
CA GLY A 869 -20.37 -2.63 34.10
C GLY A 869 -21.73 -3.27 34.35
N GLY A 870 -21.80 -4.59 34.50
CA GLY A 870 -23.03 -5.29 34.92
C GLY A 870 -23.43 -4.93 36.36
N TYR A 871 -22.45 -4.78 37.25
CA TYR A 871 -22.68 -4.25 38.60
C TYR A 871 -23.22 -2.81 38.55
N LEU A 872 -22.63 -1.94 37.73
CA LEU A 872 -23.09 -0.56 37.57
C LEU A 872 -24.47 -0.47 36.89
N ALA A 873 -24.77 -1.34 35.93
CA ALA A 873 -26.08 -1.44 35.29
C ALA A 873 -27.19 -1.77 36.31
N LEU A 874 -26.98 -2.81 37.13
CA LEU A 874 -27.92 -3.19 38.19
C LEU A 874 -28.05 -2.09 39.25
N SER A 875 -26.94 -1.50 39.66
CA SER A 875 -26.92 -0.42 40.67
C SER A 875 -27.61 0.84 40.17
N THR A 876 -27.40 1.20 38.89
CA THR A 876 -28.07 2.31 38.22
C THR A 876 -29.57 2.06 38.15
N ALA A 877 -30.00 0.88 37.68
CA ALA A 877 -31.43 0.52 37.62
C ALA A 877 -32.11 0.58 39.00
N ASN A 878 -31.40 0.16 40.06
CA ASN A 878 -31.88 0.29 41.43
C ASN A 878 -32.00 1.75 41.88
N ALA A 879 -31.04 2.61 41.53
CA ALA A 879 -30.93 3.98 42.03
C ALA A 879 -31.80 5.01 41.27
N VAL A 880 -32.03 4.82 39.97
CA VAL A 880 -32.79 5.77 39.15
C VAL A 880 -34.28 5.73 39.50
N LYS A 881 -34.95 6.89 39.37
CA LYS A 881 -36.38 7.03 39.65
C LYS A 881 -37.24 6.41 38.54
N GLU A 882 -36.90 6.71 37.29
CA GLU A 882 -37.55 6.14 36.11
C GLU A 882 -36.78 4.89 35.67
N LYS A 883 -37.37 3.72 35.88
CA LYS A 883 -36.69 2.43 35.67
C LYS A 883 -36.50 2.16 34.17
N PRO A 884 -35.39 1.50 33.78
CA PRO A 884 -35.25 1.01 32.41
C PRO A 884 -36.27 -0.08 32.12
N GLU A 885 -36.64 -0.28 30.86
CA GLU A 885 -37.66 -1.24 30.45
C GLU A 885 -37.13 -2.69 30.46
N GLY A 886 -35.81 -2.86 30.40
CA GLY A 886 -35.12 -4.15 30.50
C GLY A 886 -33.65 -4.02 30.88
N LEU A 887 -33.12 -5.05 31.53
CA LEU A 887 -31.75 -5.10 32.01
C LEU A 887 -31.02 -6.35 31.49
N LEU A 888 -29.86 -6.17 30.85
CA LEU A 888 -28.98 -7.27 30.41
C LEU A 888 -27.65 -7.23 31.17
N LEU A 889 -27.41 -8.23 32.01
CA LEU A 889 -26.21 -8.31 32.84
C LEU A 889 -25.31 -9.45 32.35
N ILE A 890 -24.18 -9.09 31.74
CA ILE A 890 -23.26 -10.02 31.09
C ILE A 890 -22.10 -10.30 32.05
N TYR A 891 -21.96 -11.55 32.52
CA TYR A 891 -20.98 -12.04 33.50
C TYR A 891 -20.70 -11.05 34.64
N GLY A 892 -21.78 -10.46 35.17
CA GLY A 892 -21.71 -9.28 36.02
C GLY A 892 -21.12 -9.55 37.42
N MET A 893 -20.40 -8.56 37.95
CA MET A 893 -19.89 -8.56 39.34
C MET A 893 -20.99 -8.26 40.37
N LEU A 894 -22.12 -8.97 40.31
CA LEU A 894 -23.38 -8.52 40.89
C LEU A 894 -23.44 -8.58 42.42
N ASP A 895 -22.60 -9.40 43.07
CA ASP A 895 -22.57 -9.57 44.53
C ASP A 895 -21.23 -9.12 45.13
N ALA A 896 -21.03 -7.80 45.25
CA ALA A 896 -19.82 -7.21 45.82
C ALA A 896 -19.55 -7.60 47.29
N ALA A 897 -20.57 -8.07 48.02
CA ALA A 897 -20.44 -8.57 49.40
C ALA A 897 -20.21 -10.09 49.45
N GLY A 898 -20.21 -10.76 48.31
CA GLY A 898 -20.05 -12.21 48.19
C GLY A 898 -18.64 -12.70 48.50
N SER A 899 -18.50 -14.02 48.64
CA SER A 899 -17.23 -14.68 48.98
C SER A 899 -16.12 -14.40 47.98
N ARG A 900 -16.44 -14.20 46.69
CA ARG A 900 -15.47 -13.86 45.63
C ARG A 900 -14.64 -12.60 45.94
N TYR A 901 -15.24 -11.62 46.61
CA TYR A 901 -14.59 -10.33 46.91
C TYR A 901 -14.19 -10.17 48.37
N THR A 902 -14.66 -11.08 49.23
CA THR A 902 -14.46 -11.01 50.69
C THR A 902 -13.57 -12.12 51.24
N THR A 903 -13.21 -13.12 50.43
CA THR A 903 -12.33 -14.23 50.82
C THR A 903 -10.95 -14.08 50.20
N PRO A 904 -9.87 -13.97 50.99
CA PRO A 904 -8.51 -13.81 50.45
C PRO A 904 -7.96 -15.13 49.90
N GLY A 905 -6.92 -15.04 49.08
CA GLY A 905 -6.10 -16.17 48.66
C GLY A 905 -6.32 -16.66 47.22
N THR A 906 -7.27 -16.09 46.49
CA THR A 906 -7.47 -16.37 45.06
C THR A 906 -7.12 -15.17 44.21
N ASN A 907 -6.43 -15.38 43.09
CA ASN A 907 -6.21 -14.34 42.10
C ASN A 907 -7.36 -14.32 41.07
N ILE A 908 -7.42 -13.26 40.27
CA ILE A 908 -8.26 -13.19 39.07
C ILE A 908 -7.77 -14.21 38.03
N TRP A 909 -8.67 -14.82 37.25
CA TRP A 909 -8.38 -15.84 36.23
C TRP A 909 -7.69 -17.12 36.73
N GLY A 910 -7.77 -17.39 38.04
CA GLY A 910 -7.08 -18.53 38.65
C GLY A 910 -5.54 -18.43 38.62
N ALA A 911 -4.98 -17.24 38.35
CA ALA A 911 -3.53 -17.03 38.36
C ALA A 911 -2.92 -17.30 39.75
N PRO A 912 -1.61 -17.62 39.86
CA PRO A 912 -0.96 -17.77 41.14
C PRO A 912 -0.97 -16.43 41.93
N PRO A 913 -1.20 -16.44 43.26
CA PRO A 913 -1.04 -15.26 44.10
C PRO A 913 0.42 -14.78 44.13
N PHE A 914 0.61 -13.47 44.29
CA PHE A 914 1.93 -12.83 44.41
C PHE A 914 1.95 -11.81 45.57
N ASP A 915 3.13 -11.26 45.90
CA ASP A 915 3.24 -10.20 46.91
C ASP A 915 2.68 -8.87 46.38
N THR A 916 1.55 -8.46 46.94
CA THR A 916 0.79 -7.30 46.50
C THR A 916 1.23 -5.98 47.14
N SER A 917 2.19 -6.00 48.06
CA SER A 917 2.54 -4.84 48.89
C SER A 917 3.01 -3.63 48.06
N SER A 918 3.77 -3.88 46.99
CA SER A 918 4.23 -2.84 46.06
C SER A 918 3.09 -2.19 45.28
N VAL A 919 2.18 -3.02 44.75
CA VAL A 919 1.01 -2.57 43.96
C VAL A 919 0.08 -1.71 44.81
N LEU A 920 -0.29 -2.18 46.00
CA LEU A 920 -1.16 -1.43 46.91
C LEU A 920 -0.51 -0.14 47.43
N GLY A 921 0.83 -0.11 47.54
CA GLY A 921 1.58 1.09 47.87
C GLY A 921 1.62 2.13 46.74
N GLN A 922 1.66 1.68 45.48
CA GLN A 922 1.62 2.55 44.31
C GLN A 922 0.21 3.10 44.04
N PHE A 923 -0.82 2.30 44.31
CA PHE A 923 -2.22 2.62 44.04
C PHE A 923 -3.06 2.55 45.32
N PRO A 924 -2.83 3.44 46.32
CA PRO A 924 -3.57 3.40 47.57
C PRO A 924 -5.03 3.80 47.35
N LYS A 925 -5.94 3.16 48.09
CA LYS A 925 -7.37 3.52 48.11
C LYS A 925 -7.56 5.01 48.39
N ARG A 926 -8.56 5.63 47.76
CA ARG A 926 -8.92 7.03 48.02
C ARG A 926 -9.72 7.13 49.32
N LEU A 927 -9.33 8.10 50.17
CA LEU A 927 -10.09 8.52 51.33
C LEU A 927 -11.02 9.69 50.96
N GLU A 928 -12.16 9.82 51.65
CA GLU A 928 -13.04 10.98 51.46
C GLU A 928 -12.26 12.27 51.79
N ASN A 929 -12.29 13.24 50.86
CA ASN A 929 -11.59 14.54 50.89
C ASN A 929 -10.13 14.59 50.40
N GLU A 930 -9.62 13.56 49.71
CA GLU A 930 -8.34 13.69 48.99
C GLU A 930 -8.50 14.36 47.61
N ASP A 931 -7.70 15.39 47.30
CA ASP A 931 -7.61 16.04 45.98
C ASP A 931 -6.68 15.26 45.03
N ARG A 932 -7.02 13.99 44.75
CA ARG A 932 -6.36 13.21 43.69
C ARG A 932 -7.13 13.38 42.38
N LYS A 933 -6.41 13.72 41.31
CA LYS A 933 -6.97 13.84 39.95
C LYS A 933 -7.65 12.53 39.57
N THR A 934 -8.96 12.58 39.31
CA THR A 934 -9.72 11.42 38.84
C THR A 934 -9.48 11.16 37.37
N ILE A 935 -9.71 9.92 36.96
CA ILE A 935 -9.76 9.53 35.55
C ILE A 935 -11.12 8.90 35.26
N SER A 936 -11.68 9.18 34.08
CA SER A 936 -12.97 8.66 33.58
C SER A 936 -12.82 7.57 32.53
N GLY A 937 -11.58 7.24 32.13
CA GLY A 937 -11.29 6.17 31.20
C GLY A 937 -9.81 5.81 31.25
N TYR A 938 -9.52 4.52 31.10
CA TYR A 938 -8.17 3.99 31.02
C TYR A 938 -8.17 2.78 30.07
N PRO A 939 -7.82 2.96 28.79
CA PRO A 939 -7.71 1.84 27.86
C PRO A 939 -6.57 0.93 28.33
N PRO A 940 -6.84 -0.34 28.68
CA PRO A 940 -5.82 -1.26 29.16
C PRO A 940 -4.84 -1.61 28.03
N SER A 941 -3.57 -1.86 28.37
CA SER A 941 -2.58 -2.29 27.37
C SER A 941 -2.91 -3.67 26.78
N GLU A 942 -2.45 -3.95 25.56
CA GLU A 942 -2.66 -5.26 24.89
C GLU A 942 -2.16 -6.45 25.74
N ASN A 943 -1.16 -6.23 26.58
CA ASN A 943 -0.68 -7.21 27.55
C ASN A 943 -1.20 -6.88 28.97
N PHE A 944 -2.41 -7.35 29.28
CA PHE A 944 -3.08 -7.14 30.58
C PHE A 944 -2.20 -7.49 31.80
N GLN A 945 -1.26 -8.44 31.68
CA GLN A 945 -0.41 -8.83 32.80
C GLN A 945 0.71 -7.83 33.12
N GLU A 946 1.09 -7.00 32.15
CA GLU A 946 2.11 -5.95 32.31
C GLU A 946 1.49 -4.58 32.63
N ASP A 947 0.16 -4.48 32.58
CA ASP A 947 -0.56 -3.25 32.87
C ASP A 947 -0.52 -2.94 34.38
N PRO A 948 0.06 -1.78 34.78
CA PRO A 948 0.25 -1.45 36.18
C PRO A 948 -1.08 -1.29 36.93
N ARG A 949 -2.17 -0.85 36.28
CA ARG A 949 -3.49 -0.72 36.92
C ARG A 949 -4.20 -2.07 37.01
N PHE A 950 -4.03 -2.94 36.02
CA PHE A 950 -4.62 -4.28 36.08
C PHE A 950 -4.04 -5.12 37.23
N SER A 951 -2.78 -4.87 37.60
CA SER A 951 -2.17 -5.47 38.79
C SER A 951 -2.92 -5.14 40.09
N VAL A 952 -3.61 -3.99 40.17
CA VAL A 952 -4.46 -3.61 41.30
C VAL A 952 -5.65 -4.54 41.41
N ALA A 953 -6.33 -4.87 40.30
CA ALA A 953 -7.46 -5.82 40.30
C ALA A 953 -7.03 -7.19 40.85
N SER A 954 -5.84 -7.65 40.46
CA SER A 954 -5.24 -8.88 41.00
C SER A 954 -4.98 -8.76 42.51
N ALA A 955 -4.42 -7.64 42.96
CA ALA A 955 -4.13 -7.38 44.37
C ALA A 955 -5.39 -7.32 45.25
N LEU A 956 -6.49 -6.76 44.72
CA LEU A 956 -7.77 -6.69 45.44
C LEU A 956 -8.42 -8.07 45.62
N HIS A 957 -8.29 -8.97 44.64
CA HIS A 957 -8.75 -10.36 44.77
C HIS A 957 -7.89 -11.13 45.77
N ILE A 958 -6.56 -11.07 45.64
CA ILE A 958 -5.61 -11.82 46.50
C ILE A 958 -5.84 -11.48 47.98
N ASN A 959 -6.05 -10.20 48.30
CA ASN A 959 -6.21 -9.75 49.69
C ASN A 959 -7.67 -9.57 50.13
N ALA A 960 -8.65 -9.82 49.25
CA ALA A 960 -10.06 -9.53 49.48
C ALA A 960 -10.31 -8.09 49.96
N LEU A 961 -9.84 -7.11 49.19
CA LEU A 961 -9.92 -5.67 49.52
C LEU A 961 -10.91 -4.90 48.63
N PHE A 962 -11.71 -5.57 47.81
CA PHE A 962 -12.60 -4.88 46.89
C PHE A 962 -13.66 -4.01 47.61
N PRO A 963 -14.40 -4.49 48.64
CA PRO A 963 -15.29 -3.64 49.45
C PRO A 963 -14.59 -2.41 50.06
N ASP A 964 -13.36 -2.60 50.54
CA ASP A 964 -12.55 -1.55 51.15
C ASP A 964 -12.17 -0.46 50.13
N TYR A 965 -11.81 -0.85 48.91
CA TYR A 965 -11.47 0.08 47.82
C TYR A 965 -12.70 0.76 47.20
N MET A 966 -13.84 0.08 47.15
CA MET A 966 -15.10 0.67 46.68
C MET A 966 -15.57 1.82 47.59
N THR A 967 -15.41 1.64 48.90
CA THR A 967 -15.99 2.53 49.93
C THR A 967 -14.99 3.48 50.57
N GLY A 968 -13.70 3.14 50.56
CA GLY A 968 -12.67 3.82 51.34
C GLY A 968 -12.59 3.34 52.80
N VAL A 969 -13.45 2.41 53.24
CA VAL A 969 -13.55 1.97 54.64
C VAL A 969 -12.59 0.81 54.93
N ASP A 970 -11.68 1.05 55.86
CA ASP A 970 -10.68 0.06 56.30
C ASP A 970 -11.28 -1.16 57.00
N GLY A 971 -10.94 -2.35 56.49
CA GLY A 971 -11.34 -3.63 57.04
C GLY A 971 -12.78 -4.02 56.78
N LEU A 972 -13.48 -3.33 55.86
CA LEU A 972 -14.89 -3.56 55.57
C LEU A 972 -15.14 -5.00 55.09
N SER A 973 -14.34 -5.49 54.16
CA SER A 973 -14.43 -6.87 53.65
C SER A 973 -14.39 -7.91 54.77
N ARG A 974 -13.43 -7.79 55.71
CA ARG A 974 -13.33 -8.69 56.87
C ARG A 974 -14.53 -8.57 57.83
N ASN A 975 -15.07 -7.37 57.99
CA ASN A 975 -16.27 -7.16 58.81
C ASN A 975 -17.50 -7.81 58.18
N ILE A 976 -17.66 -7.75 56.85
CA ILE A 976 -18.75 -8.43 56.12
C ILE A 976 -18.71 -9.93 56.38
N VAL A 977 -17.53 -10.56 56.30
CA VAL A 977 -17.38 -12.02 56.56
C VAL A 977 -17.68 -12.39 58.02
N SER A 978 -17.16 -11.61 58.97
CA SER A 978 -17.22 -11.96 60.40
C SER A 978 -18.54 -11.61 61.08
N LYS A 979 -19.24 -10.58 60.60
CA LYS A 979 -20.40 -9.98 61.27
C LYS A 979 -21.62 -9.84 60.35
N GLY A 980 -21.49 -10.15 59.06
CA GLY A 980 -22.57 -10.07 58.08
C GLY A 980 -22.65 -8.71 57.36
N VAL A 981 -23.50 -8.67 56.32
CA VAL A 981 -23.65 -7.51 55.43
C VAL A 981 -24.13 -6.25 56.14
N ASP A 982 -24.84 -6.36 57.26
CA ASP A 982 -25.36 -5.23 58.04
C ASP A 982 -24.27 -4.30 58.61
N THR A 983 -23.01 -4.77 58.60
CA THR A 983 -21.84 -3.95 58.96
C THR A 983 -21.49 -2.89 57.94
N ILE A 984 -22.03 -2.97 56.72
CA ILE A 984 -21.84 -1.93 55.69
C ILE A 984 -22.51 -0.63 56.19
N PRO A 985 -21.73 0.47 56.36
CA PRO A 985 -22.27 1.75 56.81
C PRO A 985 -23.38 2.25 55.90
N GLU A 986 -24.36 2.94 56.49
CA GLU A 986 -25.58 3.36 55.79
C GLU A 986 -25.28 4.16 54.51
N GLU A 987 -24.27 5.04 54.57
CA GLU A 987 -23.81 5.86 53.45
C GLU A 987 -23.29 5.05 52.25
N HIS A 988 -22.79 3.82 52.48
CA HIS A 988 -22.27 2.94 51.43
C HIS A 988 -23.27 1.88 50.96
N ARG A 989 -24.43 1.72 51.63
CA ARG A 989 -25.42 0.67 51.30
C ARG A 989 -25.94 0.76 49.87
N ARG A 990 -25.95 1.95 49.26
CA ARG A 990 -26.34 2.16 47.85
C ARG A 990 -25.43 1.45 46.84
N LEU A 991 -24.20 1.09 47.23
CA LEU A 991 -23.26 0.30 46.42
C LEU A 991 -23.52 -1.21 46.48
N TYR A 992 -24.51 -1.67 47.26
CA TYR A 992 -24.82 -3.09 47.44
C TYR A 992 -26.32 -3.35 47.16
N PRO A 993 -26.79 -3.16 45.91
CA PRO A 993 -28.20 -3.22 45.57
C PRO A 993 -28.84 -4.58 45.87
N LEU A 994 -28.10 -5.69 45.74
CA LEU A 994 -28.62 -7.02 46.09
C LEU A 994 -28.87 -7.24 47.60
N SER A 995 -28.33 -6.39 48.47
CA SER A 995 -28.49 -6.53 49.92
C SER A 995 -29.41 -5.47 50.52
N PHE A 996 -29.35 -4.24 49.99
CA PHE A 996 -30.09 -3.10 50.54
C PHE A 996 -30.96 -2.36 49.51
N GLY A 997 -30.92 -2.77 48.24
CA GLY A 997 -31.70 -2.19 47.17
C GLY A 997 -33.17 -2.61 47.20
N LYS A 998 -33.99 -1.89 46.44
CA LYS A 998 -35.41 -2.19 46.27
C LYS A 998 -35.60 -3.18 45.12
N LEU A 999 -35.31 -4.44 45.39
CA LEU A 999 -35.23 -5.47 44.35
C LEU A 999 -36.55 -5.70 43.60
N ASN A 1000 -37.70 -5.49 44.26
CA ASN A 1000 -39.02 -5.60 43.63
C ASN A 1000 -39.32 -4.51 42.59
N GLU A 1001 -38.52 -3.43 42.55
CA GLU A 1001 -38.63 -2.35 41.55
C GLU A 1001 -37.63 -2.55 40.39
N ILE A 1002 -36.83 -3.63 40.38
CA ILE A 1002 -35.91 -3.94 39.30
C ILE A 1002 -36.70 -4.43 38.08
N PRO A 1003 -36.40 -3.94 36.86
CA PRO A 1003 -37.10 -4.36 35.65
C PRO A 1003 -36.80 -5.82 35.27
N PRO A 1004 -37.53 -6.38 34.28
CA PRO A 1004 -37.17 -7.67 33.72
C PRO A 1004 -35.68 -7.74 33.42
N THR A 1005 -35.03 -8.81 33.89
CA THR A 1005 -33.57 -8.93 33.86
C THR A 1005 -33.11 -10.23 33.20
N TYR A 1006 -32.17 -10.13 32.27
CA TYR A 1006 -31.49 -11.25 31.65
C TYR A 1006 -30.06 -11.35 32.16
N LEU A 1007 -29.70 -12.50 32.71
CA LEU A 1007 -28.39 -12.81 33.26
C LEU A 1007 -27.69 -13.77 32.30
N LEU A 1008 -26.61 -13.31 31.67
CA LEU A 1008 -25.80 -14.12 30.75
C LEU A 1008 -24.42 -14.35 31.35
N HIS A 1009 -24.11 -15.56 31.83
CA HIS A 1009 -22.86 -15.80 32.57
C HIS A 1009 -22.32 -17.21 32.37
N GLY A 1010 -21.10 -17.34 31.85
CA GLY A 1010 -20.47 -18.65 31.68
C GLY A 1010 -20.16 -19.37 33.00
N LYS A 1011 -20.41 -20.68 33.06
CA LYS A 1011 -20.17 -21.47 34.28
C LYS A 1011 -18.69 -21.65 34.62
N ASN A 1012 -17.83 -21.59 33.61
CA ASN A 1012 -16.37 -21.72 33.74
C ASN A 1012 -15.67 -20.36 33.88
N ASP A 1013 -16.39 -19.29 34.21
CA ASP A 1013 -15.82 -17.96 34.41
C ASP A 1013 -14.86 -17.94 35.62
N SER A 1014 -13.57 -17.77 35.31
CA SER A 1014 -12.48 -17.76 36.28
C SER A 1014 -12.10 -16.35 36.76
N ALA A 1015 -12.68 -15.29 36.18
CA ALA A 1015 -12.51 -13.91 36.62
C ALA A 1015 -13.58 -13.50 37.62
N VAL A 1016 -14.85 -13.72 37.28
CA VAL A 1016 -16.03 -13.45 38.11
C VAL A 1016 -16.81 -14.74 38.19
N THR A 1017 -16.87 -15.36 39.35
CA THR A 1017 -17.54 -16.66 39.49
C THR A 1017 -19.04 -16.56 39.20
N VAL A 1018 -19.59 -17.54 38.48
CA VAL A 1018 -21.02 -17.64 38.13
C VAL A 1018 -21.97 -17.54 39.33
N ASP A 1019 -21.50 -17.92 40.52
CA ASP A 1019 -22.19 -17.76 41.81
C ASP A 1019 -22.72 -16.33 42.02
N CYS A 1020 -22.00 -15.30 41.57
CA CYS A 1020 -22.46 -13.91 41.67
C CYS A 1020 -23.78 -13.69 40.92
N SER A 1021 -23.93 -14.27 39.73
CA SER A 1021 -25.17 -14.19 38.96
C SER A 1021 -26.26 -15.13 39.47
N MET A 1022 -25.91 -16.31 39.99
CA MET A 1022 -26.89 -17.23 40.59
C MET A 1022 -27.52 -16.65 41.87
N VAL A 1023 -26.72 -15.97 42.70
CA VAL A 1023 -27.23 -15.26 43.89
C VAL A 1023 -28.14 -14.10 43.47
N ALA A 1024 -27.75 -13.33 42.45
CA ALA A 1024 -28.56 -12.25 41.90
C ALA A 1024 -29.90 -12.78 41.36
N GLU A 1025 -29.88 -13.87 40.57
CA GLU A 1025 -31.07 -14.52 40.04
C GLU A 1025 -32.04 -14.89 41.15
N LYS A 1026 -31.54 -15.61 42.17
CA LYS A 1026 -32.36 -16.04 43.30
C LYS A 1026 -33.02 -14.87 44.01
N LYS A 1027 -32.24 -13.84 44.38
CA LYS A 1027 -32.74 -12.68 45.13
C LYS A 1027 -33.75 -11.86 44.32
N LEU A 1028 -33.53 -11.69 43.02
CA LEU A 1028 -34.46 -10.97 42.14
C LEU A 1028 -35.77 -11.75 41.96
N ARG A 1029 -35.69 -13.08 41.77
CA ARG A 1029 -36.89 -13.94 41.70
C ARG A 1029 -37.67 -13.94 43.01
N ASP A 1030 -36.98 -14.04 44.15
CA ASP A 1030 -37.60 -13.99 45.49
C ASP A 1030 -38.31 -12.64 45.73
N ALA A 1031 -37.82 -11.56 45.11
CA ALA A 1031 -38.44 -10.23 45.13
C ALA A 1031 -39.58 -10.05 44.10
N GLY A 1032 -39.88 -11.07 43.28
CA GLY A 1032 -40.96 -11.07 42.29
C GLY A 1032 -40.59 -10.53 40.90
N VAL A 1033 -39.30 -10.37 40.59
CA VAL A 1033 -38.82 -9.85 39.30
C VAL A 1033 -38.84 -10.96 38.23
N GLU A 1034 -39.20 -10.60 37.00
CA GLU A 1034 -39.04 -11.48 35.82
C GLU A 1034 -37.54 -11.61 35.50
N VAL A 1035 -36.96 -12.79 35.76
CA VAL A 1035 -35.53 -13.05 35.51
C VAL A 1035 -35.37 -14.21 34.53
N VAL A 1036 -34.43 -14.09 33.60
CA VAL A 1036 -33.95 -15.19 32.74
C VAL A 1036 -32.48 -15.42 33.03
N GLY A 1037 -32.14 -16.60 33.56
CA GLY A 1037 -30.75 -17.02 33.79
C GLY A 1037 -30.27 -17.93 32.66
N ASP A 1038 -29.29 -17.47 31.89
CA ASP A 1038 -28.62 -18.23 30.83
C ASP A 1038 -27.15 -18.45 31.20
N PHE A 1039 -26.81 -19.70 31.49
CA PHE A 1039 -25.52 -20.10 32.07
C PHE A 1039 -24.80 -21.14 31.20
N PRO A 1040 -24.16 -20.73 30.09
CA PRO A 1040 -23.44 -21.66 29.21
C PRO A 1040 -22.29 -22.39 29.91
N GLU A 1041 -22.13 -23.70 29.65
CA GLU A 1041 -21.10 -24.55 30.28
C GLU A 1041 -19.68 -24.20 29.80
N ASP A 1042 -19.48 -23.99 28.49
CA ASP A 1042 -18.17 -23.77 27.87
C ASP A 1042 -17.87 -22.26 27.65
N ALA A 1043 -18.26 -21.42 28.59
CA ALA A 1043 -18.05 -19.98 28.53
C ALA A 1043 -17.15 -19.49 29.67
N GLU A 1044 -16.03 -18.87 29.30
CA GLU A 1044 -15.09 -18.17 30.19
C GLU A 1044 -15.38 -16.65 30.14
N HIS A 1045 -14.97 -15.85 31.14
CA HIS A 1045 -15.26 -14.41 31.19
C HIS A 1045 -14.89 -13.70 29.88
N GLY A 1046 -15.73 -12.76 29.42
CA GLY A 1046 -15.52 -12.06 28.16
C GLY A 1046 -15.69 -12.92 26.90
N PHE A 1047 -16.34 -14.08 26.98
CA PHE A 1047 -16.58 -14.95 25.82
C PHE A 1047 -17.30 -14.25 24.67
N ASP A 1048 -18.22 -13.35 24.99
CA ASP A 1048 -18.99 -12.58 24.01
C ASP A 1048 -18.11 -11.59 23.24
N SER A 1049 -17.06 -11.05 23.87
CA SER A 1049 -16.11 -10.13 23.26
C SER A 1049 -15.12 -10.84 22.33
N ARG A 1050 -14.80 -12.12 22.61
CA ARG A 1050 -13.91 -12.96 21.78
C ARG A 1050 -14.50 -13.32 20.41
N ILE A 1051 -15.81 -13.12 20.23
CA ILE A 1051 -16.51 -13.39 18.98
C ILE A 1051 -16.13 -12.37 17.90
N GLY A 1052 -15.64 -11.19 18.28
CA GLY A 1052 -15.29 -10.13 17.34
C GLY A 1052 -16.52 -9.46 16.72
N ASP A 1053 -16.35 -8.87 15.55
CA ASP A 1053 -17.40 -8.12 14.83
C ASP A 1053 -18.26 -9.04 13.97
N ILE A 1054 -18.88 -10.06 14.60
CA ILE A 1054 -19.79 -10.99 13.92
C ILE A 1054 -21.23 -10.63 14.31
N ASP A 1055 -22.09 -10.54 13.29
CA ASP A 1055 -23.54 -10.47 13.47
C ASP A 1055 -24.07 -11.84 13.92
N VAL A 1056 -24.37 -11.96 15.21
CA VAL A 1056 -24.76 -13.23 15.84
C VAL A 1056 -26.10 -13.76 15.34
N GLU A 1057 -26.93 -12.95 14.68
CA GLU A 1057 -28.23 -13.35 14.16
C GLU A 1057 -28.15 -13.94 12.74
N LYS A 1058 -27.00 -13.80 12.07
CA LYS A 1058 -26.77 -14.38 10.74
C LYS A 1058 -26.27 -15.82 10.79
N ALA A 1059 -26.52 -16.54 9.70
CA ALA A 1059 -26.09 -17.94 9.55
C ALA A 1059 -24.56 -18.12 9.59
N SER A 1060 -23.79 -17.06 9.26
CA SER A 1060 -22.32 -17.03 9.34
C SER A 1060 -21.78 -17.24 10.76
N ALA A 1061 -22.63 -17.02 11.77
CA ALA A 1061 -22.26 -17.17 13.17
C ALA A 1061 -22.60 -18.58 13.72
N ASN A 1062 -23.19 -19.46 12.89
CA ASN A 1062 -23.45 -20.85 13.27
C ASN A 1062 -22.12 -21.60 13.45
N GLY A 1063 -21.86 -22.10 14.66
CA GLY A 1063 -20.59 -22.73 15.05
C GLY A 1063 -19.73 -21.89 15.99
N VAL A 1064 -20.16 -20.66 16.31
CA VAL A 1064 -19.59 -19.87 17.41
C VAL A 1064 -20.11 -20.40 18.75
N ASP A 1065 -19.20 -20.66 19.69
CA ASP A 1065 -19.54 -21.17 21.01
C ASP A 1065 -20.52 -20.22 21.74
N ASN A 1066 -21.55 -20.79 22.36
CA ASN A 1066 -22.56 -20.08 23.16
C ASN A 1066 -23.39 -19.04 22.39
N ILE A 1067 -23.42 -19.10 21.05
CA ILE A 1067 -24.16 -18.13 20.25
C ILE A 1067 -25.66 -18.10 20.50
N GLU A 1068 -26.25 -19.24 20.84
CA GLU A 1068 -27.69 -19.31 21.11
C GLU A 1068 -28.06 -18.47 22.35
N SER A 1069 -27.20 -18.43 23.37
CA SER A 1069 -27.38 -17.58 24.54
C SER A 1069 -27.32 -16.10 24.18
N LEU A 1070 -26.47 -15.69 23.23
CA LEU A 1070 -26.43 -14.31 22.74
C LEU A 1070 -27.70 -13.95 21.95
N ARG A 1071 -28.19 -14.85 21.10
CA ARG A 1071 -29.46 -14.67 20.39
C ARG A 1071 -30.64 -14.59 21.34
N ASN A 1072 -30.65 -15.39 22.40
CA ASN A 1072 -31.68 -15.33 23.45
C ASN A 1072 -31.66 -13.99 24.19
N ALA A 1073 -30.47 -13.45 24.50
CA ALA A 1073 -30.32 -12.14 25.11
C ALA A 1073 -30.90 -11.02 24.22
N ILE A 1074 -30.67 -11.09 22.90
CA ILE A 1074 -31.26 -10.14 21.94
C ILE A 1074 -32.80 -10.23 21.94
N ARG A 1075 -33.34 -11.45 21.81
CA ARG A 1075 -34.80 -11.68 21.84
C ARG A 1075 -35.44 -11.18 23.12
N PHE A 1076 -34.75 -11.32 24.24
CA PHE A 1076 -35.19 -10.77 25.51
C PHE A 1076 -35.28 -9.25 25.45
N LEU A 1077 -34.22 -8.56 25.01
CA LEU A 1077 -34.19 -7.10 24.89
C LEU A 1077 -35.32 -6.58 23.98
N GLU A 1078 -35.57 -7.24 22.85
CA GLU A 1078 -36.69 -6.92 21.96
C GLU A 1078 -38.03 -6.99 22.69
N SER A 1079 -38.29 -8.14 23.35
CA SER A 1079 -39.55 -8.37 24.05
C SER A 1079 -39.80 -7.36 25.18
N THR A 1080 -38.74 -6.82 25.80
CA THR A 1080 -38.84 -5.77 26.82
C THR A 1080 -39.01 -4.38 26.23
N SER A 1081 -38.51 -4.15 25.00
CA SER A 1081 -38.65 -2.85 24.33
C SER A 1081 -40.05 -2.60 23.75
N GLU A 1082 -40.81 -3.67 23.49
CA GLU A 1082 -42.17 -3.61 22.93
C GLU A 1082 -43.28 -3.55 23.99
N LYS A 1083 -42.95 -3.81 25.27
CA LYS A 1083 -43.85 -3.71 26.42
C LYS A 1083 -43.99 -2.27 26.88
#